data_AF-A0A432P2U7-F1
#
_entry.id   AF-A0A432P2U7-F1
#
_cell.length_a   1.000
_cell.length_b   1.000
_cell.length_c   1.000
_cell.angle_alpha   90.00
_cell.angle_beta   90.00
_cell.angle_gamma   90.00
#
_symmetry.space_group_name_H-M   'P 1'
#
loop_
_entity.id
_entity.type
_entity.pdbx_description
1 polymer ?
#
loop_
_entity_poly.entity_id
_entity_poly.type
_entity_poly.pdbx_seq_one_letter_code
_entity_poly.pdbx_strand_id
1 'polypeptide(L)'
;MILEPEYFNTGIMKKMDVLVQDGIGPVLARMLKDRVGPNWLQQLNEQLKLDRNPIQIIDGRPTWDFNQILHAVQFYGRRSALVDARQEKELALTLKGLRNGISHAGYENIHQVASNESTLEFMRAGKDLLQRFGAVAQARIIATAIHEYEEEMKKTKADPPENSTREHDASPKEPPKQESAKDETSEATKGPETEHADTASAFEEASEKAQNDAPTSSSEHRARESIILPKPKAGVLWFPIIGDGKDDDFGYFSVTRNEIPQPNVLVILPGLPDPLKPVVQQIVNDTRATEAHDLLCTWTTRFRSGGTFVGPSFGLAAAFADRSARYGLRRELEDMTIIATGTIIPNKGGAVDAISGLYQKMALIETSPHSRDLNNILFLFPAANLDGAEERTRLKLNEWNGVGSRVKWRAVKHIDDLNDLLGSGESEAVNDPAVAVVINEADLIAPVAEAQVAKPSDPTPPDAVPAAPAPQRRSRLLLPMLGVPIGLAALGAVVGIVMIFDRPRIDPVQLQQSDLRIQNLVDAAAAADRAPTSKDLCEALGTASEATTEFDKSRLTPEASKAAAQWTWCHNQFAASDGRLSQVEQLAFDVNAGDDTKTLALAQATQAVSPFDMSRAQSDLMKRALATGNIAIAQAAASRDRISAVSAIWQRVKNGDEQSQPDLERGLRDLTDADMKIASTAESGAIADAKSFLDKRYQQASRLAAFKAAGTHFSPEGDYLSTKAYIDAYDALSAEDKSRLSVDGKSRNSGIQQARDRLAASAKRLSIVTNAFRTVSDEEARGNLRFADLQALVNSVANLTDFDESAMSPEAKDAFRKANDAPAILAESGKRISIATNLAFEVKIKNFKLNSNQYDALQSSIEALQPLDIDRLSKTDRAMLVDACKASPSLAPGMVAPEYNLACNKL
;
A
#
# COMPACT_ATOMS: atom_id res chain seq x y z
N MET A 1 54.37 66.10 16.84
CA MET A 1 53.89 67.42 16.37
C MET A 1 52.40 67.27 16.10
N ILE A 2 51.55 67.89 16.93
CA ILE A 2 50.07 67.93 16.81
C ILE A 2 49.38 66.54 16.98
N LEU A 3 48.40 66.33 17.87
CA LEU A 3 48.13 66.92 19.20
C LEU A 3 47.23 65.91 20.00
N GLU A 4 46.73 66.31 21.18
CA GLU A 4 46.12 65.43 22.20
C GLU A 4 44.64 65.03 21.96
N PRO A 5 44.16 63.96 22.65
CA PRO A 5 42.75 63.56 22.65
C PRO A 5 41.94 64.25 23.77
N GLU A 6 40.61 64.39 23.59
CA GLU A 6 39.74 64.91 24.64
C GLU A 6 38.44 64.09 24.89
N TYR A 7 38.28 63.70 26.16
CA TYR A 7 37.07 63.76 27.02
C TYR A 7 35.71 63.15 26.54
N PHE A 8 34.96 62.37 27.34
CA PHE A 8 35.23 61.76 28.67
C PHE A 8 34.10 60.79 29.08
N ASN A 9 34.37 59.84 30.00
CA ASN A 9 33.46 59.28 31.04
C ASN A 9 32.06 58.70 30.67
N THR A 10 31.42 57.76 31.40
CA THR A 10 31.73 57.07 32.67
C THR A 10 31.00 55.71 32.75
N GLY A 11 31.46 54.79 33.61
CA GLY A 11 30.52 54.03 34.46
C GLY A 11 30.12 52.57 34.11
N ILE A 12 30.58 51.98 33.00
CA ILE A 12 30.17 50.60 32.62
C ILE A 12 31.01 49.51 33.33
N MET A 13 32.35 49.66 33.35
CA MET A 13 33.31 48.65 33.82
C MET A 13 33.20 48.27 35.32
N LYS A 14 32.35 48.93 36.11
CA LYS A 14 32.12 48.60 37.53
C LYS A 14 30.72 48.05 37.84
N LYS A 15 29.94 47.71 36.80
CA LYS A 15 28.66 46.97 36.93
C LYS A 15 28.70 45.55 36.35
N MET A 16 29.73 45.18 35.58
CA MET A 16 29.79 43.85 34.96
C MET A 16 30.00 42.72 35.99
N ASP A 17 30.74 42.94 37.07
CA ASP A 17 30.90 41.96 38.17
C ASP A 17 29.60 41.74 38.99
N VAL A 18 28.57 42.57 38.81
CA VAL A 18 27.23 42.40 39.42
C VAL A 18 26.26 41.71 38.43
N LEU A 19 26.59 41.67 37.14
CA LEU A 19 25.73 41.13 36.06
C LEU A 19 26.04 39.67 35.69
N VAL A 20 26.71 38.94 36.57
CA VAL A 20 26.97 37.48 36.43
C VAL A 20 25.94 36.63 37.19
N GLN A 21 25.16 37.22 38.11
CA GLN A 21 24.19 36.48 38.93
C GLN A 21 22.73 36.52 38.42
N ASP A 22 22.30 37.59 37.73
CA ASP A 22 20.99 37.67 37.09
C ASP A 22 21.13 37.50 35.56
N GLY A 23 20.49 36.47 35.00
CA GLY A 23 20.70 36.03 33.61
C GLY A 23 20.25 37.04 32.55
N ILE A 24 20.94 37.03 31.39
CA ILE A 24 20.77 38.00 30.28
C ILE A 24 19.36 38.01 29.64
N GLY A 25 18.55 36.95 29.86
CA GLY A 25 17.25 36.73 29.21
C GLY A 25 16.23 37.88 29.32
N PRO A 26 15.86 38.35 30.53
CA PRO A 26 14.81 39.37 30.70
C PRO A 26 15.18 40.73 30.10
N VAL A 27 16.47 41.09 30.07
CA VAL A 27 16.94 42.34 29.46
C VAL A 27 16.77 42.28 27.95
N LEU A 28 17.11 41.15 27.32
CA LEU A 28 16.95 40.97 25.87
C LEU A 28 15.47 40.93 25.46
N ALA A 29 14.62 40.25 26.24
CA ALA A 29 13.18 40.20 26.02
C ALA A 29 12.53 41.59 26.12
N ARG A 30 12.94 42.40 27.11
CA ARG A 30 12.48 43.79 27.28
C ARG A 30 12.95 44.68 26.13
N MET A 31 14.22 44.57 25.73
CA MET A 31 14.75 45.31 24.57
C MET A 31 14.05 44.97 23.25
N LEU A 32 13.64 43.71 23.05
CA LEU A 32 12.86 43.31 21.87
C LEU A 32 11.44 43.90 21.92
N LYS A 33 10.75 43.76 23.06
CA LYS A 33 9.39 44.28 23.27
C LYS A 33 9.28 45.81 23.14
N ASP A 34 10.31 46.54 23.60
CA ASP A 34 10.29 48.00 23.66
C ASP A 34 10.90 48.69 22.40
N ARG A 35 11.46 47.93 21.45
CA ARG A 35 12.03 48.49 20.19
C ARG A 35 11.49 47.91 18.89
N VAL A 36 10.99 46.68 18.86
CA VAL A 36 10.53 46.06 17.62
C VAL A 36 9.00 45.99 17.63
N GLY A 37 8.39 46.87 16.82
CA GLY A 37 6.93 46.97 16.68
C GLY A 37 6.29 45.74 16.02
N PRO A 38 5.00 45.82 15.64
CA PRO A 38 4.21 44.67 15.18
C PRO A 38 4.78 43.91 13.96
N ASN A 39 5.75 44.49 13.24
CA ASN A 39 6.37 43.89 12.06
C ASN A 39 7.63 43.05 12.37
N TRP A 40 7.91 42.71 13.64
CA TRP A 40 9.12 41.95 14.03
C TRP A 40 9.27 40.61 13.28
N LEU A 41 8.16 39.91 13.04
CA LEU A 41 8.09 38.67 12.26
C LEU A 41 8.50 38.86 10.79
N GLN A 42 8.21 40.03 10.21
CA GLN A 42 8.59 40.37 8.84
C GLN A 42 10.11 40.58 8.74
N GLN A 43 10.71 41.29 9.69
CA GLN A 43 12.16 41.50 9.76
C GLN A 43 12.92 40.20 10.03
N LEU A 44 12.35 39.29 10.82
CA LEU A 44 12.91 37.95 11.06
C LEU A 44 12.93 37.12 9.76
N ASN A 45 11.84 37.17 8.97
CA ASN A 45 11.76 36.48 7.68
C ASN A 45 12.76 37.03 6.65
N GLU A 46 12.95 38.35 6.58
CA GLU A 46 13.96 39.00 5.72
C GLU A 46 15.39 38.55 6.08
N GLN A 47 15.70 38.39 7.38
CA GLN A 47 17.02 37.90 7.81
C GLN A 47 17.24 36.41 7.53
N LEU A 48 16.20 35.58 7.66
CA LEU A 48 16.30 34.12 7.49
C LEU A 48 16.27 33.66 6.02
N LYS A 49 15.82 34.51 5.08
CA LYS A 49 15.67 34.20 3.64
C LYS A 49 14.88 32.90 3.38
N LEU A 50 13.79 32.73 4.12
CA LEU A 50 12.86 31.62 3.95
C LEU A 50 11.78 32.02 2.94
N ASP A 51 11.76 31.40 1.75
CA ASP A 51 10.74 31.66 0.73
C ASP A 51 9.31 31.29 1.17
N ARG A 52 9.17 30.49 2.25
CA ARG A 52 7.89 30.08 2.85
C ARG A 52 8.04 29.98 4.38
N ASN A 53 7.04 30.47 5.11
CA ASN A 53 7.08 30.64 6.57
C ASN A 53 6.27 29.54 7.30
N PRO A 54 6.89 28.71 8.18
CA PRO A 54 6.20 27.63 8.90
C PRO A 54 5.22 28.11 10.00
N ILE A 55 5.20 29.41 10.32
CA ILE A 55 4.20 30.04 11.19
C ILE A 55 3.42 31.06 10.36
N GLN A 56 2.14 30.78 10.12
CA GLN A 56 1.22 31.74 9.51
C GLN A 56 0.45 32.48 10.61
N ILE A 57 -0.06 33.69 10.35
CA ILE A 57 -1.02 34.34 11.25
C ILE A 57 -2.39 34.26 10.61
N ILE A 58 -3.31 33.55 11.28
CA ILE A 58 -4.72 33.42 10.89
C ILE A 58 -5.54 34.02 12.04
N ASP A 59 -6.46 34.93 11.72
CA ASP A 59 -7.33 35.64 12.68
C ASP A 59 -6.57 36.27 13.87
N GLY A 60 -5.39 36.80 13.59
CA GLY A 60 -4.50 37.43 14.59
C GLY A 60 -3.74 36.46 15.49
N ARG A 61 -3.88 35.15 15.33
CA ARG A 61 -3.21 34.11 16.11
C ARG A 61 -2.11 33.41 15.30
N PRO A 62 -0.95 33.07 15.90
CA PRO A 62 0.08 32.28 15.23
C PRO A 62 -0.37 30.81 15.08
N THR A 63 -0.58 30.38 13.85
CA THR A 63 -0.98 29.03 13.45
C THR A 63 0.15 28.33 12.71
N TRP A 64 0.44 27.08 13.08
CA TRP A 64 1.58 26.31 12.54
C TRP A 64 1.22 25.56 11.27
N ASP A 65 1.99 25.78 10.19
CA ASP A 65 1.88 24.98 8.97
C ASP A 65 2.76 23.72 9.10
N PHE A 66 2.12 22.62 9.51
CA PHE A 66 2.78 21.31 9.65
C PHE A 66 3.52 20.87 8.38
N ASN A 67 2.96 21.13 7.20
CA ASN A 67 3.58 20.71 5.94
C ASN A 67 4.85 21.52 5.66
N GLN A 68 4.87 22.80 6.01
CA GLN A 68 6.08 23.63 5.91
C GLN A 68 7.14 23.27 6.95
N ILE A 69 6.78 22.87 8.17
CA ILE A 69 7.73 22.28 9.13
C ILE A 69 8.37 21.02 8.52
N LEU A 70 7.55 20.12 7.96
CA LEU A 70 8.03 18.88 7.33
C LEU A 70 8.96 19.17 6.13
N HIS A 71 8.59 20.13 5.28
CA HIS A 71 9.41 20.58 4.15
C HIS A 71 10.73 21.21 4.59
N ALA A 72 10.73 22.04 5.63
CA ALA A 72 11.96 22.62 6.18
C ALA A 72 12.91 21.52 6.69
N VAL A 73 12.39 20.55 7.46
CA VAL A 73 13.17 19.40 7.95
C VAL A 73 13.78 18.60 6.79
N GLN A 74 13.02 18.30 5.74
CA GLN A 74 13.51 17.60 4.56
C GLN A 74 14.54 18.42 3.76
N PHE A 75 14.32 19.73 3.59
CA PHE A 75 15.19 20.61 2.83
C PHE A 75 16.54 20.85 3.51
N TYR A 76 16.55 21.05 4.83
CA TYR A 76 17.78 21.25 5.59
C TYR A 76 18.51 19.92 5.90
N GLY A 77 17.78 18.82 6.11
CA GLY A 77 18.38 17.49 6.26
C GLY A 77 19.29 17.14 5.07
N ARG A 78 18.76 17.27 3.85
CA ARG A 78 19.49 17.02 2.59
C ARG A 78 20.67 17.97 2.31
N ARG A 79 20.80 19.08 3.04
CA ARG A 79 21.93 20.01 2.95
C ARG A 79 22.94 19.85 4.07
N SER A 80 22.66 19.02 5.08
CA SER A 80 23.60 18.72 6.16
C SER A 80 24.44 17.50 5.80
N ALA A 81 25.73 17.72 5.53
CA ALA A 81 26.70 16.64 5.28
C ALA A 81 27.02 15.77 6.53
N LEU A 82 26.24 15.91 7.60
CA LEU A 82 26.39 15.23 8.89
C LEU A 82 25.25 14.24 9.18
N VAL A 83 24.30 14.04 8.25
CA VAL A 83 23.11 13.19 8.45
C VAL A 83 23.17 11.97 7.54
N ASP A 84 23.07 10.78 8.13
CA ASP A 84 22.89 9.51 7.41
C ASP A 84 21.49 9.46 6.78
N ALA A 85 21.38 9.02 5.53
CA ALA A 85 20.10 8.81 4.85
C ALA A 85 19.16 7.85 5.61
N ARG A 86 19.70 6.93 6.42
CA ARG A 86 18.93 6.11 7.36
C ARG A 86 18.21 6.96 8.41
N GLN A 87 18.89 7.98 8.96
CA GLN A 87 18.33 8.91 9.94
C GLN A 87 17.33 9.88 9.30
N GLU A 88 17.54 10.35 8.06
CA GLU A 88 16.53 11.10 7.31
C GLU A 88 15.24 10.27 7.12
N LYS A 89 15.39 8.98 6.76
CA LYS A 89 14.27 8.04 6.58
C LYS A 89 13.52 7.75 7.88
N GLU A 90 14.23 7.51 8.98
CA GLU A 90 13.64 7.26 10.31
C GLU A 90 12.92 8.50 10.87
N LEU A 91 13.51 9.69 10.68
CA LEU A 91 12.89 10.98 10.98
C LEU A 91 11.61 11.22 10.18
N ALA A 92 11.64 10.98 8.87
CA ALA A 92 10.47 11.12 8.01
C ALA A 92 9.35 10.13 8.36
N LEU A 93 9.69 8.94 8.88
CA LEU A 93 8.72 7.96 9.40
C LEU A 93 8.12 8.41 10.74
N THR A 94 8.93 8.86 11.69
CA THR A 94 8.46 9.31 13.02
C THR A 94 7.52 10.52 12.93
N LEU A 95 7.89 11.55 12.17
CA LEU A 95 7.03 12.73 11.96
C LEU A 95 5.71 12.38 11.24
N LYS A 96 5.75 11.42 10.31
CA LYS A 96 4.57 10.92 9.60
C LYS A 96 3.69 10.04 10.49
N GLY A 97 4.27 9.28 11.42
CA GLY A 97 3.57 8.52 12.45
C GLY A 97 2.81 9.45 13.40
N LEU A 98 3.49 10.47 13.95
CA LEU A 98 2.86 11.50 14.79
C LEU A 98 1.73 12.23 14.06
N ARG A 99 1.96 12.65 12.80
CA ARG A 99 0.91 13.26 11.96
C ARG A 99 -0.30 12.35 11.79
N ASN A 100 -0.07 11.06 11.53
CA ASN A 100 -1.15 10.11 11.33
C ASN A 100 -1.95 9.90 12.62
N GLY A 101 -1.28 9.78 13.78
CA GLY A 101 -1.92 9.72 15.09
C GLY A 101 -2.81 10.93 15.37
N ILE A 102 -2.32 12.15 15.13
CA ILE A 102 -3.10 13.39 15.24
C ILE A 102 -4.29 13.37 14.27
N SER A 103 -4.09 12.97 13.01
CA SER A 103 -5.19 12.92 12.03
C SER A 103 -6.26 11.86 12.32
N HIS A 104 -5.95 10.83 13.10
CA HIS A 104 -6.92 9.81 13.53
C HIS A 104 -7.82 10.27 14.69
N ALA A 105 -7.55 11.43 15.32
CA ALA A 105 -8.46 12.03 16.31
C ALA A 105 -9.72 12.69 15.68
N GLY A 106 -9.75 12.84 14.35
CA GLY A 106 -10.83 13.50 13.60
C GLY A 106 -10.61 15.00 13.45
N TYR A 107 -10.81 15.55 12.24
CA TYR A 107 -10.49 16.95 11.95
C TYR A 107 -11.38 17.95 12.71
N GLU A 108 -12.64 17.60 12.96
CA GLU A 108 -13.58 18.40 13.75
C GLU A 108 -13.12 18.56 15.21
N ASN A 109 -12.37 17.58 15.73
CA ASN A 109 -11.76 17.63 17.05
C ASN A 109 -10.43 18.39 17.12
N ILE A 110 -9.79 18.78 15.99
CA ILE A 110 -8.48 19.44 16.05
C ILE A 110 -8.54 20.81 16.74
N HIS A 111 -9.70 21.47 16.74
CA HIS A 111 -9.93 22.74 17.44
C HIS A 111 -10.49 22.61 18.87
N GLN A 112 -10.80 21.40 19.37
CA GLN A 112 -11.40 21.20 20.70
C GLN A 112 -10.83 20.03 21.54
N VAL A 113 -10.23 19.01 20.92
CA VAL A 113 -9.79 17.76 21.57
C VAL A 113 -8.41 17.27 21.09
N ALA A 114 -7.55 18.16 20.60
CA ALA A 114 -6.13 17.98 20.88
C ALA A 114 -5.91 18.34 22.35
N SER A 115 -5.46 17.39 23.18
CA SER A 115 -5.13 17.76 24.57
C SER A 115 -3.96 18.74 24.53
N ASN A 116 -4.05 19.83 25.29
CA ASN A 116 -3.00 20.86 25.27
C ASN A 116 -1.63 20.28 25.70
N GLU A 117 -1.65 19.22 26.51
CA GLU A 117 -0.53 18.31 26.81
C GLU A 117 0.12 17.73 25.55
N SER A 118 -0.65 17.05 24.68
CA SER A 118 -0.12 16.38 23.48
C SER A 118 0.44 17.35 22.43
N THR A 119 -0.14 18.54 22.32
CA THR A 119 0.40 19.62 21.48
C THR A 119 1.74 20.13 22.05
N LEU A 120 1.85 20.27 23.37
CA LEU A 120 3.11 20.62 24.04
C LEU A 120 4.18 19.53 23.91
N GLU A 121 3.83 18.25 24.06
CA GLU A 121 4.77 17.14 23.82
C GLU A 121 5.29 17.11 22.39
N PHE A 122 4.41 17.32 21.39
CA PHE A 122 4.82 17.41 19.99
C PHE A 122 5.78 18.59 19.75
N MET A 123 5.49 19.78 20.29
CA MET A 123 6.38 20.93 20.17
C MET A 123 7.73 20.70 20.88
N ARG A 124 7.73 20.10 22.09
CA ARG A 124 8.95 19.74 22.83
C ARG A 124 9.81 18.75 22.04
N ALA A 125 9.21 17.71 21.46
CA ALA A 125 9.90 16.76 20.60
C ALA A 125 10.50 17.43 19.34
N GLY A 126 9.74 18.31 18.68
CA GLY A 126 10.22 19.09 17.52
C GLY A 126 11.39 20.02 17.86
N LYS A 127 11.31 20.74 19.00
CA LYS A 127 12.41 21.55 19.55
C LYS A 127 13.67 20.71 19.76
N ASP A 128 13.58 19.63 20.53
CA ASP A 128 14.75 18.83 20.92
C ASP A 128 15.40 18.14 19.71
N LEU A 129 14.58 17.77 18.73
CA LEU A 129 15.07 17.26 17.45
C LEU A 129 15.86 18.32 16.66
N LEU A 130 15.32 19.55 16.55
CA LEU A 130 16.03 20.66 15.88
C LEU A 130 17.33 21.03 16.60
N GLN A 131 17.41 20.89 17.93
CA GLN A 131 18.67 21.05 18.67
C GLN A 131 19.70 19.98 18.28
N ARG A 132 19.28 18.70 18.18
CA ARG A 132 20.17 17.59 17.78
C ARG A 132 20.71 17.76 16.35
N PHE A 133 19.94 18.35 15.44
CA PHE A 133 20.38 18.66 14.07
C PHE A 133 21.08 20.03 13.91
N GLY A 134 21.42 20.73 14.99
CA GLY A 134 22.14 22.00 14.93
C GLY A 134 21.32 23.19 14.44
N ALA A 135 20.01 23.04 14.24
CA ALA A 135 19.07 24.11 13.86
C ALA A 135 18.69 24.96 15.10
N VAL A 136 19.71 25.50 15.77
CA VAL A 136 19.60 26.14 17.09
C VAL A 136 18.66 27.35 17.08
N ALA A 137 18.63 28.12 15.99
CA ALA A 137 17.74 29.27 15.86
C ALA A 137 16.26 28.85 15.82
N GLN A 138 15.93 27.85 14.99
CA GLN A 138 14.59 27.31 14.83
C GLN A 138 14.13 26.60 16.11
N ALA A 139 15.01 25.82 16.76
CA ALA A 139 14.74 25.24 18.07
C ALA A 139 14.44 26.30 19.15
N ARG A 140 15.11 27.46 19.09
CA ARG A 140 14.87 28.58 20.01
C ARG A 140 13.51 29.23 19.77
N ILE A 141 13.06 29.35 18.53
CA ILE A 141 11.71 29.82 18.17
C ILE A 141 10.64 28.88 18.72
N ILE A 142 10.77 27.56 18.53
CA ILE A 142 9.82 26.60 19.12
C ILE A 142 9.87 26.63 20.65
N ALA A 143 11.06 26.78 21.26
CA ALA A 143 11.19 26.93 22.71
C ALA A 143 10.47 28.17 23.27
N THR A 144 10.47 29.29 22.54
CA THR A 144 9.68 30.48 22.91
C THR A 144 8.18 30.22 22.81
N ALA A 145 7.71 29.61 21.72
CA ALA A 145 6.29 29.31 21.53
C ALA A 145 5.74 28.29 22.55
N ILE A 146 6.54 27.30 22.95
CA ILE A 146 6.21 26.39 24.06
C ILE A 146 5.93 27.19 25.34
N HIS A 147 6.80 28.13 25.69
CA HIS A 147 6.65 28.96 26.88
C HIS A 147 5.42 29.89 26.78
N GLU A 148 5.17 30.50 25.62
CA GLU A 148 4.00 31.37 25.43
C GLU A 148 2.69 30.59 25.58
N TYR A 149 2.62 29.39 25.01
CA TYR A 149 1.48 28.48 25.13
C TYR A 149 1.30 27.95 26.56
N GLU A 150 2.38 27.63 27.27
CA GLU A 150 2.35 27.27 28.70
C GLU A 150 1.86 28.42 29.60
N GLU A 151 2.11 29.68 29.23
CA GLU A 151 1.60 30.85 29.97
C GLU A 151 0.13 31.16 29.66
N GLU A 152 -0.32 30.98 28.41
CA GLU A 152 -1.75 31.09 28.05
C GLU A 152 -2.59 30.00 28.72
N MET A 153 -2.03 28.78 28.82
CA MET A 153 -2.57 27.65 29.58
C MET A 153 -2.68 27.87 31.10
N LYS A 154 -1.86 28.76 31.68
CA LYS A 154 -1.96 29.13 33.10
C LYS A 154 -3.07 30.15 33.31
N LYS A 155 -3.20 31.14 32.42
CA LYS A 155 -4.25 32.17 32.49
C LYS A 155 -5.66 31.59 32.30
N THR A 156 -5.84 30.74 31.31
CA THR A 156 -7.12 30.05 31.05
C THR A 156 -7.53 29.06 32.14
N LYS A 157 -6.63 28.72 33.08
CA LYS A 157 -6.93 27.99 34.32
C LYS A 157 -7.08 28.87 35.56
N ALA A 158 -6.79 30.17 35.48
CA ALA A 158 -6.86 31.11 36.59
C ALA A 158 -8.18 31.88 36.64
N ASP A 159 -8.74 32.23 35.47
CA ASP A 159 -9.96 33.02 35.35
C ASP A 159 -11.17 32.12 35.00
N PRO A 160 -12.10 31.83 35.94
CA PRO A 160 -13.36 31.17 35.64
C PRO A 160 -14.32 32.12 34.88
N PRO A 161 -15.17 31.62 33.97
CA PRO A 161 -16.02 32.48 33.15
C PRO A 161 -17.15 33.15 33.97
N GLU A 162 -17.20 34.48 33.94
CA GLU A 162 -18.32 35.25 34.52
C GLU A 162 -19.61 35.14 33.68
N ASN A 163 -20.74 35.43 34.33
CA ASN A 163 -22.10 35.17 33.86
C ASN A 163 -22.44 35.68 32.44
N SER A 164 -23.14 34.84 31.68
CA SER A 164 -23.99 35.23 30.54
C SER A 164 -25.43 34.72 30.72
N THR A 165 -26.02 34.96 31.89
CA THR A 165 -27.47 34.81 32.11
C THR A 165 -28.22 36.06 31.65
N ARG A 166 -29.08 35.91 30.63
CA ARG A 166 -30.08 36.92 30.27
C ARG A 166 -31.38 36.21 29.87
N GLU A 167 -32.51 36.73 30.32
CA GLU A 167 -33.77 35.98 30.32
C GLU A 167 -34.42 35.84 28.94
N HIS A 168 -35.23 34.79 28.79
CA HIS A 168 -36.51 34.90 28.07
C HIS A 168 -37.52 33.82 28.55
N ASP A 169 -38.59 34.27 29.21
CA ASP A 169 -39.75 33.45 29.57
C ASP A 169 -40.68 33.18 28.38
N ALA A 170 -41.24 31.96 28.31
CA ALA A 170 -42.60 31.70 27.81
C ALA A 170 -43.12 30.32 28.26
N SER A 171 -44.40 30.22 28.63
CA SER A 171 -45.01 29.00 29.21
C SER A 171 -45.45 27.94 28.16
N PRO A 172 -45.57 26.65 28.57
CA PRO A 172 -45.96 25.55 27.67
C PRO A 172 -47.47 25.38 27.47
N LYS A 173 -47.86 24.51 26.52
CA LYS A 173 -49.21 23.92 26.37
C LYS A 173 -49.17 22.43 25.99
N GLU A 174 -50.03 21.65 26.64
CA GLU A 174 -50.40 20.24 26.39
C GLU A 174 -51.78 20.12 25.69
N PRO A 175 -52.31 18.91 25.35
CA PRO A 175 -51.72 17.68 24.81
C PRO A 175 -52.41 17.39 23.42
N PRO A 176 -53.10 16.27 23.04
CA PRO A 176 -53.30 14.90 23.60
C PRO A 176 -52.15 13.93 23.18
N LYS A 177 -52.05 12.61 23.51
CA LYS A 177 -52.86 11.53 24.14
C LYS A 177 -53.71 10.58 23.25
N GLN A 178 -53.60 9.28 23.58
CA GLN A 178 -54.36 8.09 23.11
C GLN A 178 -54.13 7.70 21.62
N GLU A 179 -54.26 6.42 21.21
CA GLU A 179 -54.76 5.22 21.91
C GLU A 179 -54.01 3.91 21.53
N SER A 180 -54.34 2.79 22.19
CA SER A 180 -53.72 1.46 22.01
C SER A 180 -54.74 0.38 21.59
N ALA A 181 -54.38 -0.50 20.67
CA ALA A 181 -55.15 -1.71 20.30
C ALA A 181 -54.23 -2.92 20.06
N LYS A 182 -54.81 -4.13 19.97
CA LYS A 182 -54.11 -5.44 19.96
C LYS A 182 -54.71 -6.40 18.90
N ASP A 183 -54.08 -7.58 18.79
CA ASP A 183 -54.65 -8.87 18.32
C ASP A 183 -55.00 -8.94 16.79
N GLU A 184 -54.97 -10.08 16.06
CA GLU A 184 -54.44 -11.44 16.34
C GLU A 184 -54.14 -12.23 15.03
N THR A 185 -53.59 -13.44 15.19
CA THR A 185 -53.24 -14.54 14.25
C THR A 185 -54.01 -14.78 12.93
N SER A 186 -53.35 -15.41 11.93
CA SER A 186 -53.87 -16.61 11.21
C SER A 186 -52.76 -17.39 10.43
N GLU A 187 -53.11 -18.53 9.82
CA GLU A 187 -52.19 -19.64 9.46
C GLU A 187 -51.76 -19.77 7.98
N ALA A 188 -50.89 -20.74 7.69
CA ALA A 188 -50.23 -20.99 6.42
C ALA A 188 -50.99 -21.94 5.45
N THR A 189 -50.56 -21.99 4.18
CA THR A 189 -50.81 -23.13 3.26
C THR A 189 -49.61 -23.31 2.31
N LYS A 190 -49.49 -24.47 1.63
CA LYS A 190 -48.27 -24.92 0.91
C LYS A 190 -48.34 -24.68 -0.61
N GLY A 191 -47.19 -24.42 -1.25
CA GLY A 191 -46.96 -24.10 -2.68
C GLY A 191 -47.36 -25.18 -3.72
N PRO A 192 -46.53 -25.55 -4.73
CA PRO A 192 -45.14 -25.17 -5.03
C PRO A 192 -44.93 -24.65 -6.48
N GLU A 193 -43.67 -24.71 -6.95
CA GLU A 193 -43.15 -24.63 -8.34
C GLU A 193 -42.34 -23.39 -8.76
N THR A 194 -41.51 -23.64 -9.77
CA THR A 194 -40.29 -22.98 -10.27
C THR A 194 -40.45 -21.57 -10.86
N GLU A 195 -39.42 -20.72 -10.72
CA GLU A 195 -38.46 -20.45 -11.80
C GLU A 195 -37.21 -19.68 -11.30
N HIS A 196 -36.25 -19.36 -12.20
CA HIS A 196 -34.97 -18.73 -11.86
C HIS A 196 -35.13 -17.24 -11.53
N ALA A 197 -34.44 -16.77 -10.47
CA ALA A 197 -34.53 -15.39 -10.01
C ALA A 197 -33.50 -14.46 -10.67
N ASP A 198 -33.95 -13.28 -11.12
CA ASP A 198 -33.11 -12.20 -11.63
C ASP A 198 -32.23 -11.58 -10.53
N THR A 199 -30.92 -11.51 -10.79
CA THR A 199 -29.95 -10.82 -9.93
C THR A 199 -29.78 -9.33 -10.23
N ALA A 200 -30.46 -8.80 -11.25
CA ALA A 200 -30.41 -7.37 -11.61
C ALA A 200 -31.16 -6.47 -10.61
N SER A 201 -32.35 -6.88 -10.16
CA SER A 201 -33.26 -6.07 -9.32
C SER A 201 -32.62 -5.58 -8.03
N ALA A 202 -31.84 -6.44 -7.36
CA ALA A 202 -31.15 -6.12 -6.10
C ALA A 202 -30.11 -4.99 -6.21
N PHE A 203 -29.66 -4.64 -7.42
CA PHE A 203 -28.71 -3.54 -7.65
C PHE A 203 -29.41 -2.19 -7.77
N GLU A 204 -30.60 -2.13 -8.38
CA GLU A 204 -31.44 -0.93 -8.39
C GLU A 204 -32.01 -0.65 -7.00
N GLU A 205 -32.53 -1.68 -6.31
CA GLU A 205 -33.07 -1.54 -4.94
C GLU A 205 -32.02 -1.01 -3.94
N ALA A 206 -30.76 -1.44 -4.06
CA ALA A 206 -29.67 -0.92 -3.25
C ALA A 206 -29.30 0.54 -3.59
N SER A 207 -29.49 0.96 -4.85
CA SER A 207 -29.22 2.33 -5.31
C SER A 207 -30.33 3.30 -4.89
N GLU A 208 -31.59 2.94 -5.07
CA GLU A 208 -32.73 3.77 -4.62
C GLU A 208 -32.71 3.97 -3.10
N LYS A 209 -32.38 2.92 -2.33
CA LYS A 209 -32.30 3.02 -0.87
C LYS A 209 -31.22 4.00 -0.42
N ALA A 210 -30.07 4.02 -1.10
CA ALA A 210 -29.00 4.98 -0.85
C ALA A 210 -29.35 6.43 -1.24
N GLN A 211 -30.35 6.65 -2.11
CA GLN A 211 -30.86 8.00 -2.44
C GLN A 211 -31.93 8.49 -1.47
N ASN A 212 -32.78 7.58 -0.95
CA ASN A 212 -33.89 7.95 -0.08
C ASN A 212 -33.49 8.27 1.38
N ASP A 213 -32.36 7.73 1.87
CA ASP A 213 -31.89 7.96 3.25
C ASP A 213 -31.02 9.26 3.40
N ALA A 214 -30.95 10.12 2.38
CA ALA A 214 -30.11 11.33 2.39
C ALA A 214 -30.77 12.51 3.15
N PRO A 215 -30.12 13.09 4.19
CA PRO A 215 -30.70 14.20 4.95
C PRO A 215 -30.70 15.52 4.17
N THR A 216 -31.83 16.21 4.16
CA THR A 216 -32.04 17.53 3.52
C THR A 216 -31.33 18.66 4.28
N SER A 217 -30.01 18.74 4.14
CA SER A 217 -29.20 19.81 4.75
C SER A 217 -29.37 21.16 4.04
N SER A 218 -29.54 22.23 4.81
CA SER A 218 -29.48 23.61 4.34
C SER A 218 -28.01 24.04 4.19
N SER A 219 -27.58 24.34 2.97
CA SER A 219 -26.16 24.53 2.64
C SER A 219 -25.66 25.97 2.86
N GLU A 220 -24.94 26.19 3.96
CA GLU A 220 -24.05 27.34 4.06
C GLU A 220 -22.86 27.17 3.10
N HIS A 221 -22.58 28.19 2.27
CA HIS A 221 -21.50 28.15 1.29
C HIS A 221 -20.10 28.27 1.91
N ARG A 222 -19.59 27.19 2.50
CA ARG A 222 -18.13 27.02 2.69
C ARG A 222 -17.47 26.84 1.32
N ALA A 223 -16.36 27.52 1.09
CA ALA A 223 -15.53 27.30 -0.09
C ALA A 223 -14.90 25.90 -0.02
N ARG A 224 -15.21 25.03 -1.00
CA ARG A 224 -14.56 23.72 -1.12
C ARG A 224 -13.09 23.90 -1.46
N GLU A 225 -12.21 23.16 -0.79
CA GLU A 225 -10.81 23.03 -1.22
C GLU A 225 -10.78 22.33 -2.58
N SER A 226 -10.17 22.94 -3.59
CA SER A 226 -10.03 22.33 -4.90
C SER A 226 -9.08 21.14 -4.82
N ILE A 227 -9.51 19.97 -5.29
CA ILE A 227 -8.65 18.79 -5.25
C ILE A 227 -7.48 18.98 -6.21
N ILE A 228 -6.27 18.94 -5.65
CA ILE A 228 -5.05 18.81 -6.44
C ILE A 228 -5.02 17.40 -7.03
N LEU A 229 -5.56 17.26 -8.24
CA LEU A 229 -5.59 15.99 -8.96
C LEU A 229 -4.15 15.53 -9.26
N PRO A 230 -3.82 14.24 -9.04
CA PRO A 230 -2.47 13.73 -9.22
C PRO A 230 -2.05 13.72 -10.68
N LYS A 231 -0.76 13.96 -10.94
CA LYS A 231 -0.16 13.78 -12.27
C LYS A 231 -0.42 12.36 -12.81
N PRO A 232 -0.48 12.20 -14.15
CA PRO A 232 -0.50 10.90 -14.81
C PRO A 232 0.57 9.94 -14.29
N LYS A 233 0.19 8.66 -14.19
CA LYS A 233 1.07 7.50 -14.01
C LYS A 233 0.25 6.21 -14.07
N ALA A 234 0.92 5.08 -14.24
CA ALA A 234 0.38 3.75 -13.96
C ALA A 234 -0.40 3.70 -12.62
N GLY A 235 -1.61 3.17 -12.67
CA GLY A 235 -2.51 3.05 -11.52
C GLY A 235 -3.26 4.32 -11.10
N VAL A 236 -3.12 5.44 -11.81
CA VAL A 236 -3.90 6.67 -11.57
C VAL A 236 -4.82 6.94 -12.73
N LEU A 237 -6.13 6.96 -12.45
CA LEU A 237 -7.16 7.36 -13.41
C LEU A 237 -8.14 8.33 -12.78
N TRP A 238 -8.57 9.31 -13.57
CA TRP A 238 -9.59 10.28 -13.19
C TRP A 238 -10.94 9.86 -13.79
N PHE A 239 -12.04 10.31 -13.19
CA PHE A 239 -13.38 10.13 -13.76
C PHE A 239 -14.27 11.35 -13.45
N PRO A 240 -15.13 11.78 -14.41
CA PRO A 240 -16.02 12.91 -14.23
C PRO A 240 -17.25 12.52 -13.40
N ILE A 241 -17.52 13.30 -12.35
CA ILE A 241 -18.73 13.26 -11.53
C ILE A 241 -19.65 14.39 -12.04
N ILE A 242 -20.92 14.07 -12.24
CA ILE A 242 -21.98 15.05 -12.50
C ILE A 242 -22.91 15.03 -11.29
N GLY A 243 -23.19 16.20 -10.72
CA GLY A 243 -23.99 16.34 -9.50
C GLY A 243 -25.31 17.07 -9.75
N ASP A 244 -26.26 16.95 -8.82
CA ASP A 244 -27.56 17.61 -8.94
C ASP A 244 -27.44 19.12 -8.76
N GLY A 245 -27.24 19.82 -9.89
CA GLY A 245 -27.39 21.27 -10.04
C GLY A 245 -26.08 22.04 -10.19
N LYS A 246 -25.06 21.80 -9.35
CA LYS A 246 -23.76 22.51 -9.37
C LYS A 246 -22.53 21.71 -8.93
N ASP A 247 -22.68 20.43 -8.60
CA ASP A 247 -21.64 19.62 -7.95
C ASP A 247 -20.83 18.76 -8.95
N ASP A 248 -20.55 19.33 -10.13
CA ASP A 248 -19.74 18.71 -11.18
C ASP A 248 -18.24 18.82 -10.86
N ASP A 249 -17.57 17.67 -10.70
CA ASP A 249 -16.19 17.58 -10.18
C ASP A 249 -15.46 16.33 -10.74
N PHE A 250 -14.16 16.18 -10.45
CA PHE A 250 -13.39 14.99 -10.78
C PHE A 250 -13.09 14.14 -9.54
N GLY A 251 -13.51 12.87 -9.60
CA GLY A 251 -12.95 11.83 -8.75
C GLY A 251 -11.69 11.23 -9.37
N TYR A 252 -10.85 10.59 -8.55
CA TYR A 252 -9.75 9.78 -9.04
C TYR A 252 -9.51 8.52 -8.21
N PHE A 253 -9.11 7.46 -8.92
CA PHE A 253 -8.52 6.25 -8.36
C PHE A 253 -6.99 6.36 -8.38
N SER A 254 -6.35 5.83 -7.35
CA SER A 254 -4.90 5.72 -7.23
C SER A 254 -4.58 4.35 -6.64
N VAL A 255 -4.47 3.35 -7.50
CA VAL A 255 -4.01 2.00 -7.14
C VAL A 255 -2.48 2.02 -7.00
N THR A 256 -1.98 1.38 -5.94
CA THR A 256 -0.54 1.25 -5.67
C THR A 256 -0.21 -0.17 -5.22
N ARG A 257 0.87 -0.75 -5.78
CA ARG A 257 1.46 -2.00 -5.31
C ARG A 257 1.96 -1.83 -3.87
N ASN A 258 1.70 -2.82 -3.02
CA ASN A 258 2.37 -2.95 -1.74
C ASN A 258 3.13 -4.28 -1.71
N GLU A 259 4.40 -4.27 -1.30
CA GLU A 259 5.30 -5.43 -1.27
C GLU A 259 5.02 -6.39 -0.09
N ILE A 260 3.76 -6.50 0.32
CA ILE A 260 3.32 -7.40 1.38
C ILE A 260 3.01 -8.76 0.74
N PRO A 261 3.67 -9.86 1.16
CA PRO A 261 3.45 -11.18 0.60
C PRO A 261 2.16 -11.80 1.18
N GLN A 262 1.02 -11.30 0.72
CA GLN A 262 -0.28 -11.96 0.87
C GLN A 262 -0.99 -12.02 -0.50
N PRO A 263 -1.57 -13.17 -0.88
CA PRO A 263 -2.22 -13.35 -2.17
C PRO A 263 -3.55 -12.59 -2.23
N ASN A 264 -3.76 -11.87 -3.34
CA ASN A 264 -5.04 -11.32 -3.81
C ASN A 264 -5.89 -10.51 -2.81
N VAL A 265 -5.29 -9.92 -1.78
CA VAL A 265 -5.98 -8.96 -0.90
C VAL A 265 -6.10 -7.60 -1.60
N LEU A 266 -7.34 -7.17 -1.87
CA LEU A 266 -7.67 -5.81 -2.29
C LEU A 266 -7.89 -4.93 -1.05
N VAL A 267 -6.99 -3.97 -0.80
CA VAL A 267 -7.14 -3.03 0.32
C VAL A 267 -7.73 -1.71 -0.20
N ILE A 268 -9.02 -1.48 0.06
CA ILE A 268 -9.67 -0.19 -0.19
C ILE A 268 -9.43 0.74 1.01
N LEU A 269 -8.72 1.85 0.79
CA LEU A 269 -8.39 2.81 1.84
C LEU A 269 -9.51 3.87 2.05
N PRO A 270 -9.59 4.52 3.23
CA PRO A 270 -10.63 5.50 3.54
C PRO A 270 -10.64 6.67 2.55
N GLY A 271 -11.86 7.06 2.16
CA GLY A 271 -12.14 8.07 1.14
C GLY A 271 -13.33 7.68 0.24
N LEU A 272 -13.52 6.39 0.00
CA LEU A 272 -14.69 5.85 -0.72
C LEU A 272 -15.88 5.66 0.26
N PRO A 273 -17.11 6.08 -0.08
CA PRO A 273 -18.32 5.80 0.71
C PRO A 273 -18.54 4.31 0.93
N ASP A 274 -19.00 3.92 2.12
CA ASP A 274 -19.18 2.51 2.49
C ASP A 274 -20.04 1.68 1.51
N PRO A 275 -21.19 2.17 0.98
CA PRO A 275 -21.98 1.44 -0.01
C PRO A 275 -21.21 1.13 -1.31
N LEU A 276 -20.21 1.93 -1.68
CA LEU A 276 -19.45 1.76 -2.92
C LEU A 276 -18.21 0.86 -2.75
N LYS A 277 -17.80 0.53 -1.51
CA LYS A 277 -16.69 -0.41 -1.25
C LYS A 277 -16.93 -1.81 -1.84
N PRO A 278 -18.06 -2.50 -1.60
CA PRO A 278 -18.32 -3.79 -2.24
C PRO A 278 -18.43 -3.67 -3.76
N VAL A 279 -18.97 -2.57 -4.29
CA VAL A 279 -19.10 -2.34 -5.74
C VAL A 279 -17.71 -2.21 -6.40
N VAL A 280 -16.79 -1.41 -5.84
CA VAL A 280 -15.40 -1.34 -6.31
C VAL A 280 -14.71 -2.69 -6.22
N GLN A 281 -14.92 -3.45 -5.15
CA GLN A 281 -14.32 -4.78 -4.99
C GLN A 281 -14.86 -5.80 -6.02
N GLN A 282 -16.16 -5.79 -6.29
CA GLN A 282 -16.77 -6.62 -7.33
C GLN A 282 -16.23 -6.26 -8.72
N ILE A 283 -16.18 -4.97 -9.06
CA ILE A 283 -15.66 -4.49 -10.36
C ILE A 283 -14.20 -4.94 -10.59
N VAL A 284 -13.35 -4.87 -9.56
CA VAL A 284 -11.96 -5.34 -9.63
C VAL A 284 -11.89 -6.86 -9.75
N ASN A 285 -12.74 -7.61 -9.05
CA ASN A 285 -12.80 -9.08 -9.15
C ASN A 285 -13.28 -9.52 -10.55
N ASP A 286 -14.36 -8.93 -11.07
CA ASP A 286 -14.92 -9.21 -12.39
C ASP A 286 -13.94 -8.87 -13.53
N THR A 287 -13.12 -7.84 -13.34
CA THR A 287 -12.03 -7.45 -14.27
C THR A 287 -10.88 -8.46 -14.26
N ARG A 288 -10.59 -9.08 -13.11
CA ARG A 288 -9.52 -10.08 -12.96
C ARG A 288 -9.96 -11.49 -13.36
N ALA A 289 -11.27 -11.75 -13.41
CA ALA A 289 -11.83 -13.07 -13.72
C ALA A 289 -11.53 -13.57 -15.16
N THR A 290 -11.12 -12.68 -16.07
CA THR A 290 -10.70 -13.00 -17.45
C THR A 290 -9.19 -13.10 -17.63
N GLU A 291 -8.39 -12.78 -16.61
CA GLU A 291 -6.94 -12.67 -16.72
C GLU A 291 -6.24 -14.01 -16.40
N ALA A 292 -5.41 -14.51 -17.31
CA ALA A 292 -4.80 -15.84 -17.21
C ALA A 292 -3.59 -15.93 -16.25
N HIS A 293 -3.33 -14.92 -15.40
CA HIS A 293 -2.07 -14.78 -14.65
C HIS A 293 -2.25 -14.39 -13.18
N ASP A 294 -1.95 -15.32 -12.28
CA ASP A 294 -1.85 -15.10 -10.83
C ASP A 294 -0.59 -14.26 -10.48
N LEU A 295 -0.64 -12.95 -10.73
CA LEU A 295 0.32 -11.99 -10.19
C LEU A 295 0.04 -11.76 -8.69
N LEU A 296 0.41 -12.75 -7.87
CA LEU A 296 0.21 -12.84 -6.42
C LEU A 296 0.81 -11.65 -5.65
N CYS A 297 0.11 -10.53 -5.63
CA CYS A 297 0.52 -9.28 -5.00
C CYS A 297 -0.67 -8.61 -4.30
N THR A 298 -0.42 -8.02 -3.14
CA THR A 298 -1.40 -7.16 -2.46
C THR A 298 -1.45 -5.79 -3.15
N TRP A 299 -2.61 -5.42 -3.67
CA TRP A 299 -2.85 -4.13 -4.32
C TRP A 299 -3.75 -3.26 -3.44
N THR A 300 -3.40 -1.99 -3.35
CA THR A 300 -4.08 -1.04 -2.45
C THR A 300 -4.65 0.11 -3.24
N THR A 301 -5.98 0.19 -3.26
CA THR A 301 -6.75 1.17 -4.02
C THR A 301 -7.09 2.34 -3.13
N ARG A 302 -6.59 3.52 -3.49
CA ARG A 302 -7.04 4.80 -2.91
C ARG A 302 -8.07 5.43 -3.82
N PHE A 303 -9.05 6.05 -3.20
CA PHE A 303 -10.10 6.82 -3.84
C PHE A 303 -10.11 8.25 -3.27
N ARG A 304 -10.39 9.26 -4.11
CA ARG A 304 -10.80 10.61 -3.67
C ARG A 304 -11.77 11.25 -4.67
N SER A 305 -12.69 12.07 -4.15
CA SER A 305 -13.53 13.02 -4.89
C SER A 305 -13.76 14.26 -4.02
N GLY A 306 -14.04 15.42 -4.61
CA GLY A 306 -14.33 16.67 -3.89
C GLY A 306 -15.81 16.83 -3.51
N GLY A 307 -16.66 15.96 -4.05
CA GLY A 307 -18.07 15.81 -3.67
C GLY A 307 -18.46 14.35 -3.42
N THR A 308 -19.62 14.16 -2.80
CA THR A 308 -20.37 12.90 -2.79
C THR A 308 -20.88 12.57 -4.20
N PHE A 309 -20.81 11.31 -4.60
CA PHE A 309 -21.26 10.84 -5.91
C PHE A 309 -21.99 9.49 -5.77
N VAL A 310 -22.90 9.22 -6.70
CA VAL A 310 -23.77 8.03 -6.69
C VAL A 310 -23.77 7.38 -8.08
N GLY A 311 -24.01 6.07 -8.14
CA GLY A 311 -24.17 5.31 -9.39
C GLY A 311 -22.86 4.71 -9.94
N PRO A 312 -22.95 3.64 -10.76
CA PRO A 312 -21.82 2.77 -11.12
C PRO A 312 -20.88 3.31 -12.21
N SER A 313 -21.12 4.52 -12.73
CA SER A 313 -20.46 5.06 -13.92
C SER A 313 -18.96 5.39 -13.79
N PHE A 314 -18.37 5.08 -12.64
CA PHE A 314 -16.93 5.11 -12.37
C PHE A 314 -16.23 3.78 -12.66
N GLY A 315 -16.97 2.70 -12.90
CA GLY A 315 -16.44 1.32 -12.92
C GLY A 315 -15.31 1.10 -13.91
N LEU A 316 -15.42 1.66 -15.13
CA LEU A 316 -14.34 1.58 -16.13
C LEU A 316 -13.04 2.23 -15.63
N ALA A 317 -13.12 3.31 -14.85
CA ALA A 317 -11.96 3.96 -14.25
C ALA A 317 -11.34 3.13 -13.13
N ALA A 318 -12.17 2.46 -12.30
CA ALA A 318 -11.69 1.56 -11.25
C ALA A 318 -10.99 0.32 -11.85
N ALA A 319 -11.60 -0.31 -12.84
CA ALA A 319 -11.07 -1.48 -13.54
C ALA A 319 -9.74 -1.18 -14.25
N PHE A 320 -9.67 -0.10 -15.04
CA PHE A 320 -8.44 0.24 -15.75
C PHE A 320 -7.37 0.85 -14.83
N ALA A 321 -7.72 1.44 -13.67
CA ALA A 321 -6.75 1.78 -12.64
C ALA A 321 -6.09 0.53 -12.03
N ASP A 322 -6.83 -0.56 -11.85
CA ASP A 322 -6.26 -1.83 -11.38
C ASP A 322 -5.32 -2.47 -12.42
N ARG A 323 -5.77 -2.62 -13.68
CA ARG A 323 -4.93 -3.18 -14.76
C ARG A 323 -3.69 -2.34 -15.04
N SER A 324 -3.84 -1.02 -15.17
CA SER A 324 -2.68 -0.13 -15.40
C SER A 324 -1.70 -0.05 -14.23
N ALA A 325 -2.12 -0.36 -12.99
CA ALA A 325 -1.19 -0.53 -11.88
C ALA A 325 -0.40 -1.85 -11.95
N ARG A 326 -1.02 -2.92 -12.46
CA ARG A 326 -0.45 -4.27 -12.55
C ARG A 326 0.48 -4.46 -13.75
N TYR A 327 0.04 -4.05 -14.94
CA TYR A 327 0.77 -4.23 -16.20
C TYR A 327 1.55 -2.98 -16.63
N GLY A 328 1.37 -1.85 -15.94
CA GLY A 328 1.88 -0.55 -16.37
C GLY A 328 1.07 0.06 -17.53
N LEU A 329 1.47 1.25 -17.96
CA LEU A 329 1.01 1.88 -19.20
C LEU A 329 2.13 1.81 -20.24
N ARG A 330 1.81 1.93 -21.52
CA ARG A 330 2.82 2.21 -22.56
C ARG A 330 3.47 3.57 -22.34
N ARG A 331 4.75 3.69 -22.68
CA ARG A 331 5.55 4.94 -22.60
C ARG A 331 4.87 6.14 -23.26
N GLU A 332 4.18 5.92 -24.38
CA GLU A 332 3.39 6.94 -25.11
C GLU A 332 2.23 7.56 -24.29
N LEU A 333 1.82 6.89 -23.21
CA LEU A 333 0.70 7.25 -22.35
C LEU A 333 1.14 7.65 -20.92
N GLU A 334 2.43 7.52 -20.57
CA GLU A 334 2.94 7.88 -19.24
C GLU A 334 2.75 9.38 -18.93
N ASP A 335 2.85 10.23 -19.96
CA ASP A 335 2.58 11.68 -19.88
C ASP A 335 1.11 12.06 -20.15
N MET A 336 0.22 11.12 -20.49
CA MET A 336 -1.18 11.40 -20.85
C MET A 336 -2.13 11.29 -19.66
N THR A 337 -3.00 12.28 -19.47
CA THR A 337 -4.07 12.17 -18.45
C THR A 337 -5.19 11.28 -18.96
N ILE A 338 -5.32 10.08 -18.38
CA ILE A 338 -6.39 9.14 -18.72
C ILE A 338 -7.61 9.43 -17.83
N ILE A 339 -8.70 9.82 -18.48
CA ILE A 339 -10.01 10.06 -17.88
C ILE A 339 -10.95 8.96 -18.37
N ALA A 340 -11.58 8.19 -17.49
CA ALA A 340 -12.49 7.12 -17.88
C ALA A 340 -13.86 7.24 -17.22
N THR A 341 -14.90 6.75 -17.90
CA THR A 341 -16.24 6.59 -17.32
C THR A 341 -16.97 5.45 -18.02
N GLY A 342 -17.80 4.72 -17.30
CA GLY A 342 -18.45 3.51 -17.81
C GLY A 342 -18.85 2.59 -16.66
N THR A 343 -19.91 1.83 -16.86
CA THR A 343 -20.37 0.79 -15.92
C THR A 343 -19.70 -0.52 -16.31
N ILE A 344 -19.04 -1.22 -15.37
CA ILE A 344 -18.65 -2.62 -15.60
C ILE A 344 -19.82 -3.50 -15.18
N ILE A 345 -20.26 -4.40 -16.08
CA ILE A 345 -21.44 -5.23 -15.82
C ILE A 345 -21.06 -6.37 -14.84
N PRO A 346 -21.75 -6.50 -13.69
CA PRO A 346 -21.48 -7.54 -12.71
C PRO A 346 -21.45 -8.96 -13.32
N ASN A 347 -20.41 -9.73 -12.96
CA ASN A 347 -20.18 -11.11 -13.37
C ASN A 347 -20.04 -11.34 -14.90
N LYS A 348 -19.89 -10.30 -15.73
CA LYS A 348 -19.66 -10.41 -17.19
C LYS A 348 -18.22 -10.11 -17.61
N GLY A 349 -17.24 -10.51 -16.79
CA GLY A 349 -15.81 -10.53 -17.15
C GLY A 349 -15.16 -9.19 -17.51
N GLY A 350 -15.77 -8.06 -17.16
CA GLY A 350 -15.27 -6.74 -17.57
C GLY A 350 -15.96 -6.12 -18.80
N ALA A 351 -17.11 -6.65 -19.23
CA ALA A 351 -17.97 -5.98 -20.21
C ALA A 351 -18.42 -4.59 -19.75
N VAL A 352 -18.41 -3.61 -20.66
CA VAL A 352 -18.66 -2.18 -20.38
C VAL A 352 -20.02 -1.75 -20.91
N ASP A 353 -20.91 -1.30 -20.02
CA ASP A 353 -22.24 -0.81 -20.35
C ASP A 353 -22.33 0.72 -20.45
N ALA A 354 -23.39 1.18 -21.11
CA ALA A 354 -23.73 2.58 -21.27
C ALA A 354 -23.91 3.31 -19.92
N ILE A 355 -23.69 4.62 -19.97
CA ILE A 355 -23.91 5.55 -18.86
C ILE A 355 -24.87 6.67 -19.24
N SER A 356 -25.56 7.22 -18.25
CA SER A 356 -26.24 8.51 -18.37
C SER A 356 -25.22 9.67 -18.40
N GLY A 357 -25.65 10.82 -18.93
CA GLY A 357 -24.92 12.08 -18.79
C GLY A 357 -23.59 12.21 -19.55
N LEU A 358 -23.34 11.41 -20.61
CA LEU A 358 -22.06 11.45 -21.33
C LEU A 358 -21.72 12.85 -21.85
N TYR A 359 -22.68 13.60 -22.40
CA TYR A 359 -22.40 14.93 -22.94
C TYR A 359 -22.03 15.94 -21.84
N GLN A 360 -22.68 15.87 -20.67
CA GLN A 360 -22.35 16.67 -19.49
C GLN A 360 -20.93 16.36 -19.01
N LYS A 361 -20.58 15.06 -18.93
CA LYS A 361 -19.22 14.60 -18.60
C LYS A 361 -18.17 15.07 -19.60
N MET A 362 -18.49 15.08 -20.90
CA MET A 362 -17.61 15.66 -21.91
C MET A 362 -17.44 17.17 -21.73
N ALA A 363 -18.51 17.91 -21.46
CA ALA A 363 -18.45 19.35 -21.21
C ALA A 363 -17.58 19.68 -19.97
N LEU A 364 -17.67 18.90 -18.89
CA LEU A 364 -16.83 19.03 -17.69
C LEU A 364 -15.32 18.88 -17.99
N ILE A 365 -14.97 18.00 -18.94
CA ILE A 365 -13.57 17.83 -19.42
C ILE A 365 -13.06 19.07 -20.20
N GLU A 366 -13.94 19.95 -20.69
CA GLU A 366 -13.54 21.23 -21.32
C GLU A 366 -13.60 22.43 -20.37
N THR A 367 -14.61 22.46 -19.49
CA THR A 367 -14.88 23.63 -18.64
C THR A 367 -14.01 23.68 -17.40
N SER A 368 -13.64 22.52 -16.82
CA SER A 368 -12.93 22.42 -15.55
C SER A 368 -11.55 23.12 -15.58
N PRO A 369 -11.21 23.95 -14.56
CA PRO A 369 -9.86 24.50 -14.41
C PRO A 369 -8.80 23.40 -14.37
N HIS A 370 -9.08 22.29 -13.67
CA HIS A 370 -8.14 21.18 -13.53
C HIS A 370 -7.86 20.45 -14.84
N SER A 371 -8.81 20.44 -15.78
CA SER A 371 -8.56 19.86 -17.09
C SER A 371 -7.76 20.81 -17.97
N ARG A 372 -8.02 22.13 -17.92
CA ARG A 372 -7.44 23.15 -18.84
C ARG A 372 -5.92 23.20 -18.85
N ASP A 373 -5.27 23.02 -17.71
CA ASP A 373 -3.81 23.07 -17.59
C ASP A 373 -3.10 21.80 -18.13
N LEU A 374 -3.88 20.80 -18.56
CA LEU A 374 -3.36 19.53 -19.11
C LEU A 374 -3.21 19.59 -20.63
N ASN A 375 -2.07 19.09 -21.09
CA ASN A 375 -1.89 18.70 -22.48
C ASN A 375 -2.07 17.18 -22.59
N ASN A 376 -2.60 16.70 -23.73
CA ASN A 376 -2.76 15.28 -24.05
C ASN A 376 -3.64 14.48 -23.04
N ILE A 377 -4.96 14.70 -23.11
CA ILE A 377 -5.96 13.89 -22.40
C ILE A 377 -6.35 12.67 -23.26
N LEU A 378 -6.57 11.52 -22.65
CA LEU A 378 -7.22 10.34 -23.26
C LEU A 378 -8.54 10.05 -22.52
N PHE A 379 -9.67 10.18 -23.22
CA PHE A 379 -11.00 9.93 -22.68
C PHE A 379 -11.55 8.55 -23.08
N LEU A 380 -11.79 7.68 -22.09
CA LEU A 380 -12.33 6.33 -22.28
C LEU A 380 -13.80 6.29 -21.88
N PHE A 381 -14.68 5.82 -22.76
CA PHE A 381 -16.13 5.77 -22.50
C PHE A 381 -16.80 4.56 -23.19
N PRO A 382 -18.05 4.17 -22.82
CA PRO A 382 -18.68 2.97 -23.34
C PRO A 382 -19.07 3.12 -24.81
N ALA A 383 -18.78 2.11 -25.63
CA ALA A 383 -19.15 2.13 -27.05
C ALA A 383 -20.68 2.12 -27.26
N ALA A 384 -21.44 1.51 -26.35
CA ALA A 384 -22.91 1.59 -26.36
C ALA A 384 -23.41 3.05 -26.33
N ASN A 385 -22.69 3.98 -25.68
CA ASN A 385 -23.01 5.40 -25.74
C ASN A 385 -22.67 6.05 -27.09
N LEU A 386 -21.70 5.54 -27.85
CA LEU A 386 -21.41 6.03 -29.22
C LEU A 386 -22.45 5.52 -30.23
N ASP A 387 -22.82 4.25 -30.11
CA ASP A 387 -23.84 3.60 -30.93
C ASP A 387 -25.21 4.29 -30.73
N GLY A 388 -25.54 4.67 -29.49
CA GLY A 388 -26.72 5.48 -29.13
C GLY A 388 -26.53 7.01 -29.14
N ALA A 389 -25.38 7.56 -29.55
CA ALA A 389 -25.09 8.98 -29.37
C ALA A 389 -25.98 9.92 -30.20
N GLU A 390 -26.53 10.95 -29.55
CA GLU A 390 -27.08 12.13 -30.23
C GLU A 390 -26.06 12.79 -31.18
N GLU A 391 -26.55 13.44 -32.23
CA GLU A 391 -25.72 14.15 -33.21
C GLU A 391 -24.79 15.17 -32.54
N ARG A 392 -25.27 15.91 -31.53
CA ARG A 392 -24.47 16.86 -30.75
C ARG A 392 -23.26 16.21 -30.07
N THR A 393 -23.42 15.00 -29.54
CA THR A 393 -22.35 14.22 -28.90
C THR A 393 -21.39 13.69 -29.96
N ARG A 394 -21.90 13.19 -31.09
CA ARG A 394 -21.06 12.72 -32.22
C ARG A 394 -20.22 13.84 -32.83
N LEU A 395 -20.79 15.03 -33.03
CA LEU A 395 -20.07 16.21 -33.51
C LEU A 395 -18.95 16.60 -32.54
N LYS A 396 -19.22 16.60 -31.23
CA LYS A 396 -18.23 16.93 -30.20
C LYS A 396 -17.10 15.90 -30.10
N LEU A 397 -17.39 14.61 -30.27
CA LEU A 397 -16.38 13.56 -30.40
C LEU A 397 -15.55 13.72 -31.69
N ASN A 398 -16.17 14.05 -32.82
CA ASN A 398 -15.46 14.29 -34.07
C ASN A 398 -14.51 15.50 -33.99
N GLU A 399 -14.92 16.58 -33.30
CA GLU A 399 -14.06 17.73 -32.97
C GLU A 399 -12.84 17.28 -32.15
N TRP A 400 -13.05 16.48 -31.11
CA TRP A 400 -11.98 15.93 -30.27
C TRP A 400 -11.05 14.96 -31.02
N ASN A 401 -11.51 14.27 -32.07
CA ASN A 401 -10.63 13.39 -32.86
C ASN A 401 -9.81 14.16 -33.94
N GLY A 402 -9.91 15.49 -33.99
CA GLY A 402 -9.21 16.33 -34.96
C GLY A 402 -7.69 16.40 -34.74
N VAL A 403 -6.94 16.62 -35.83
CA VAL A 403 -5.49 16.85 -35.77
C VAL A 403 -5.18 18.12 -34.96
N GLY A 404 -4.37 17.98 -33.91
CA GLY A 404 -4.08 19.07 -32.97
C GLY A 404 -5.08 19.19 -31.81
N SER A 405 -6.09 18.32 -31.72
CA SER A 405 -6.93 18.22 -30.53
C SER A 405 -6.11 17.83 -29.29
N ARG A 406 -6.47 18.46 -28.18
CA ARG A 406 -5.90 18.24 -26.84
C ARG A 406 -6.48 16.98 -26.15
N VAL A 407 -7.64 16.52 -26.60
CA VAL A 407 -8.39 15.40 -26.00
C VAL A 407 -8.57 14.32 -27.06
N LYS A 408 -7.82 13.23 -26.96
CA LYS A 408 -8.10 11.99 -27.71
C LYS A 408 -9.19 11.21 -26.97
N TRP A 409 -9.90 10.32 -27.66
CA TRP A 409 -10.88 9.44 -27.02
C TRP A 409 -10.89 8.03 -27.61
N ARG A 410 -11.46 7.08 -26.86
CA ARG A 410 -11.69 5.70 -27.29
C ARG A 410 -13.02 5.20 -26.73
N ALA A 411 -13.80 4.58 -27.61
CA ALA A 411 -15.01 3.84 -27.25
C ALA A 411 -14.64 2.41 -26.85
N VAL A 412 -15.25 1.89 -25.78
CA VAL A 412 -14.87 0.63 -25.11
C VAL A 412 -16.09 -0.28 -24.96
N LYS A 413 -15.98 -1.56 -25.36
CA LYS A 413 -17.01 -2.61 -25.19
C LYS A 413 -16.61 -3.61 -24.10
N HIS A 414 -15.32 -3.93 -24.00
CA HIS A 414 -14.74 -4.80 -22.99
C HIS A 414 -13.52 -4.14 -22.35
N ILE A 415 -13.21 -4.48 -21.10
CA ILE A 415 -11.97 -4.01 -20.45
C ILE A 415 -10.71 -4.48 -21.19
N ASP A 416 -10.80 -5.55 -21.98
CA ASP A 416 -9.73 -6.06 -22.86
C ASP A 416 -9.51 -5.23 -24.12
N ASP A 417 -10.47 -4.39 -24.52
CA ASP A 417 -10.28 -3.40 -25.59
C ASP A 417 -9.26 -2.32 -25.22
N LEU A 418 -8.63 -2.40 -24.04
CA LEU A 418 -7.62 -1.47 -23.54
C LEU A 418 -6.23 -2.12 -23.37
N ASN A 419 -6.06 -3.41 -23.70
CA ASN A 419 -4.80 -4.11 -23.44
C ASN A 419 -3.64 -3.61 -24.32
N ASP A 420 -3.94 -2.98 -25.47
CA ASP A 420 -2.96 -2.28 -26.31
C ASP A 420 -2.51 -0.91 -25.73
N LEU A 421 -3.08 -0.46 -24.62
CA LEU A 421 -2.65 0.71 -23.84
C LEU A 421 -1.72 0.33 -22.67
N LEU A 422 -1.70 -0.95 -22.29
CA LEU A 422 -0.95 -1.49 -21.15
C LEU A 422 0.50 -1.86 -21.54
N GLY A 423 1.37 -2.01 -20.54
CA GLY A 423 2.75 -2.45 -20.75
C GLY A 423 2.85 -3.86 -21.34
N SER A 424 4.03 -4.25 -21.83
CA SER A 424 4.25 -5.49 -22.59
C SER A 424 3.90 -6.78 -21.86
N GLY A 425 3.77 -6.76 -20.52
CA GLY A 425 3.50 -7.92 -19.68
C GLY A 425 2.14 -8.60 -19.85
N GLU A 426 1.26 -8.11 -20.73
CA GLU A 426 0.00 -8.79 -21.11
C GLU A 426 -0.02 -9.21 -22.60
N SER A 427 0.57 -8.42 -23.50
CA SER A 427 0.60 -8.74 -24.94
C SER A 427 1.48 -9.95 -25.29
N GLU A 428 2.49 -10.27 -24.48
CA GLU A 428 3.30 -11.48 -24.62
C GLU A 428 2.56 -12.76 -24.15
N ALA A 429 1.55 -12.63 -23.27
CA ALA A 429 0.84 -13.77 -22.68
C ALA A 429 -0.36 -14.27 -23.52
N VAL A 430 -0.97 -13.39 -24.33
CA VAL A 430 -2.21 -13.69 -25.07
C VAL A 430 -1.96 -14.36 -26.44
N ASN A 431 -0.71 -14.39 -26.92
CA ASN A 431 -0.36 -14.78 -28.29
C ASN A 431 0.31 -16.16 -28.44
N ASP A 432 0.26 -17.03 -27.41
CA ASP A 432 0.78 -18.41 -27.52
C ASP A 432 -0.36 -19.44 -27.71
N PRO A 433 -0.57 -19.97 -28.94
CA PRO A 433 -1.56 -21.02 -29.19
C PRO A 433 -1.09 -22.44 -28.80
N ALA A 434 0.11 -22.62 -28.23
CA ALA A 434 0.75 -23.92 -28.03
C ALA A 434 0.25 -24.74 -26.81
N VAL A 435 -1.02 -24.64 -26.43
CA VAL A 435 -1.67 -25.53 -25.43
C VAL A 435 -2.60 -26.55 -26.11
N ALA A 436 -2.05 -27.26 -27.10
CA ALA A 436 -2.65 -28.47 -27.64
C ALA A 436 -2.15 -29.69 -26.84
N VAL A 437 -3.06 -30.57 -26.43
CA VAL A 437 -2.74 -31.75 -25.60
C VAL A 437 -1.83 -32.71 -26.37
N VAL A 438 -0.64 -32.99 -25.83
CA VAL A 438 0.27 -34.04 -26.28
C VAL A 438 0.53 -35.02 -25.13
N ILE A 439 0.50 -36.31 -25.45
CA ILE A 439 0.70 -37.42 -24.50
C ILE A 439 2.21 -37.71 -24.40
N ASN A 440 2.71 -37.98 -23.19
CA ASN A 440 4.14 -38.25 -22.96
C ASN A 440 4.61 -39.56 -23.62
N GLU A 441 5.32 -39.48 -24.75
CA GLU A 441 6.21 -40.54 -25.25
C GLU A 441 7.55 -40.54 -24.49
N ALA A 442 7.49 -40.58 -23.15
CA ALA A 442 8.65 -40.48 -22.26
C ALA A 442 9.18 -41.85 -21.81
N ASP A 443 9.25 -42.82 -22.73
CA ASP A 443 9.70 -44.19 -22.44
C ASP A 443 10.55 -44.78 -23.57
N LEU A 444 11.71 -44.17 -23.85
CA LEU A 444 12.82 -44.78 -24.60
C LEU A 444 14.15 -44.00 -24.45
N ILE A 445 15.26 -44.76 -24.39
CA ILE A 445 16.68 -44.33 -24.46
C ILE A 445 17.26 -43.65 -23.20
N ALA A 446 18.06 -44.43 -22.46
CA ALA A 446 18.98 -43.98 -21.42
C ALA A 446 20.36 -43.57 -22.01
N PRO A 447 21.19 -42.78 -21.30
CA PRO A 447 22.44 -42.24 -21.86
C PRO A 447 23.57 -43.28 -21.91
N VAL A 448 24.45 -43.14 -22.92
CA VAL A 448 25.74 -43.85 -23.03
C VAL A 448 26.87 -42.86 -22.76
N ALA A 449 27.79 -43.21 -21.86
CA ALA A 449 28.92 -42.36 -21.48
C ALA A 449 30.13 -42.54 -22.43
N GLU A 450 30.91 -41.48 -22.60
CA GLU A 450 32.16 -41.52 -23.38
C GLU A 450 33.27 -42.28 -22.65
N ALA A 451 33.99 -43.16 -23.36
CA ALA A 451 35.13 -43.90 -22.82
C ALA A 451 36.31 -43.92 -23.82
N GLN A 452 37.29 -43.06 -23.52
CA GLN A 452 38.73 -43.10 -23.85
C GLN A 452 39.21 -43.92 -25.07
N VAL A 453 39.85 -43.22 -26.01
CA VAL A 453 40.51 -43.80 -27.20
C VAL A 453 41.83 -44.48 -26.85
N ALA A 454 42.00 -45.74 -27.27
CA ALA A 454 43.29 -46.43 -27.35
C ALA A 454 43.43 -47.23 -28.67
N LYS A 455 44.65 -47.22 -29.23
CA LYS A 455 45.10 -47.99 -30.41
C LYS A 455 46.05 -49.12 -29.96
N PRO A 456 46.53 -50.03 -30.84
CA PRO A 456 45.93 -50.61 -32.06
C PRO A 456 46.16 -52.14 -32.21
N SER A 457 45.38 -52.86 -33.04
CA SER A 457 45.84 -54.11 -33.70
C SER A 457 44.88 -54.67 -34.78
N ASP A 458 45.42 -54.94 -35.97
CA ASP A 458 45.00 -56.02 -36.89
C ASP A 458 45.49 -57.38 -36.33
N PRO A 459 45.03 -58.60 -36.77
CA PRO A 459 44.58 -58.90 -38.15
C PRO A 459 43.44 -59.95 -38.37
N THR A 460 43.06 -60.09 -39.65
CA THR A 460 42.49 -61.27 -40.36
C THR A 460 40.99 -61.67 -40.18
N PRO A 461 40.33 -62.19 -41.24
CA PRO A 461 38.89 -62.52 -41.29
C PRO A 461 38.61 -64.03 -41.07
N PRO A 462 37.33 -64.51 -41.03
CA PRO A 462 36.69 -65.00 -42.27
C PRO A 462 35.14 -64.89 -42.40
N ASP A 463 34.68 -64.98 -43.66
CA ASP A 463 33.48 -65.69 -44.18
C ASP A 463 31.99 -65.33 -43.88
N ALA A 464 31.16 -65.83 -44.82
CA ALA A 464 29.73 -66.16 -44.77
C ALA A 464 28.66 -65.07 -45.03
N VAL A 465 28.22 -65.02 -46.30
CA VAL A 465 26.94 -64.43 -46.76
C VAL A 465 25.79 -65.44 -46.56
N PRO A 466 24.59 -64.99 -46.18
CA PRO A 466 23.39 -65.39 -46.92
C PRO A 466 22.55 -64.17 -47.37
N ALA A 467 21.64 -64.37 -48.33
CA ALA A 467 20.99 -63.28 -49.07
C ALA A 467 19.47 -63.47 -49.25
N ALA A 468 18.82 -62.44 -49.79
CA ALA A 468 17.42 -62.41 -50.28
C ALA A 468 16.32 -62.41 -49.19
N PRO A 469 15.04 -62.09 -49.50
CA PRO A 469 14.47 -61.80 -50.83
C PRO A 469 13.70 -60.47 -50.97
N ALA A 470 13.35 -60.12 -52.21
CA ALA A 470 12.36 -59.10 -52.56
C ALA A 470 11.01 -59.74 -52.94
N PRO A 471 9.86 -59.09 -52.68
CA PRO A 471 8.54 -59.54 -53.15
C PRO A 471 8.15 -58.93 -54.51
N GLN A 472 7.26 -59.60 -55.25
CA GLN A 472 6.83 -59.19 -56.59
C GLN A 472 5.36 -58.75 -56.68
N ARG A 473 5.12 -57.75 -57.55
CA ARG A 473 3.94 -57.46 -58.41
C ARG A 473 2.65 -58.31 -58.28
N ARG A 474 1.53 -57.59 -58.54
CA ARG A 474 0.24 -58.01 -59.19
C ARG A 474 -0.76 -58.75 -58.25
N SER A 475 -2.10 -58.69 -58.47
CA SER A 475 -2.91 -58.15 -59.59
C SER A 475 -4.41 -57.96 -59.27
N ARG A 476 -5.11 -57.14 -60.09
CA ARG A 476 -6.56 -57.21 -60.46
C ARG A 476 -7.58 -56.88 -59.35
N LEU A 477 -8.86 -56.55 -59.61
CA LEU A 477 -9.58 -55.91 -60.76
C LEU A 477 -11.09 -55.83 -60.36
N LEU A 478 -11.79 -54.70 -60.58
CA LEU A 478 -13.14 -54.60 -61.20
C LEU A 478 -13.81 -53.22 -61.01
N LEU A 479 -14.72 -52.92 -61.95
CA LEU A 479 -15.70 -51.81 -62.00
C LEU A 479 -17.09 -52.35 -61.51
N PRO A 480 -18.21 -51.58 -61.35
CA PRO A 480 -18.79 -50.82 -62.48
C PRO A 480 -19.80 -49.64 -62.25
N MET A 481 -20.08 -48.93 -63.36
CA MET A 481 -21.40 -48.39 -63.82
C MET A 481 -21.99 -47.04 -63.34
N LEU A 482 -22.80 -46.47 -64.28
CA LEU A 482 -23.69 -45.28 -64.24
C LEU A 482 -23.03 -43.87 -64.32
N GLY A 483 -23.44 -42.93 -65.19
CA GLY A 483 -24.22 -43.07 -66.43
C GLY A 483 -24.87 -41.78 -67.01
N VAL A 484 -24.67 -41.54 -68.33
CA VAL A 484 -25.74 -41.32 -69.36
C VAL A 484 -26.61 -40.02 -69.31
N PRO A 485 -26.97 -39.34 -70.45
CA PRO A 485 -26.36 -39.29 -71.80
C PRO A 485 -26.57 -37.96 -72.62
N ILE A 486 -26.32 -38.01 -73.95
CA ILE A 486 -26.85 -37.15 -75.06
C ILE A 486 -26.25 -35.72 -75.17
N GLY A 487 -26.00 -35.17 -76.37
CA GLY A 487 -26.48 -35.57 -77.71
C GLY A 487 -25.47 -35.45 -78.87
N LEU A 488 -25.92 -35.89 -80.06
CA LEU A 488 -25.10 -36.02 -81.28
C LEU A 488 -25.12 -34.77 -82.15
N ALA A 489 -23.98 -34.48 -82.78
CA ALA A 489 -23.91 -34.02 -84.17
C ALA A 489 -22.69 -34.68 -84.83
N ALA A 490 -22.83 -35.17 -86.07
CA ALA A 490 -21.78 -35.94 -86.74
C ALA A 490 -21.24 -35.21 -87.98
N LEU A 491 -19.91 -35.06 -88.06
CA LEU A 491 -19.04 -34.91 -89.23
C LEU A 491 -17.66 -34.39 -88.74
N GLY A 492 -16.55 -35.07 -89.04
CA GLY A 492 -15.22 -34.61 -88.57
C GLY A 492 -14.08 -35.64 -88.49
N ALA A 493 -14.26 -36.87 -88.96
CA ALA A 493 -13.17 -37.85 -89.00
C ALA A 493 -12.13 -37.48 -90.06
N VAL A 494 -11.03 -36.82 -89.66
CA VAL A 494 -9.70 -36.82 -90.33
C VAL A 494 -8.61 -36.06 -89.53
N VAL A 495 -8.97 -35.07 -88.70
CA VAL A 495 -7.99 -34.11 -88.10
C VAL A 495 -7.13 -34.69 -86.95
N GLY A 496 -7.51 -35.83 -86.36
CA GLY A 496 -6.99 -36.30 -85.07
C GLY A 496 -5.57 -36.90 -85.01
N ILE A 497 -4.76 -36.86 -86.08
CA ILE A 497 -3.45 -37.57 -86.13
C ILE A 497 -2.24 -36.64 -86.37
N VAL A 498 -2.44 -35.32 -86.50
CA VAL A 498 -1.32 -34.37 -86.74
C VAL A 498 -0.68 -33.83 -85.45
N MET A 499 -1.46 -33.60 -84.39
CA MET A 499 -1.01 -32.92 -83.15
C MET A 499 -0.06 -33.72 -82.22
N ILE A 500 0.50 -34.85 -82.69
CA ILE A 500 1.56 -35.59 -81.98
C ILE A 500 2.96 -35.28 -82.55
N PHE A 501 3.04 -34.65 -83.73
CA PHE A 501 4.32 -34.33 -84.38
C PHE A 501 4.69 -32.84 -84.42
N ASP A 502 3.85 -31.95 -83.91
CA ASP A 502 4.28 -30.61 -83.46
C ASP A 502 5.06 -30.70 -82.13
N ARG A 503 6.21 -31.38 -82.18
CA ARG A 503 7.34 -30.91 -81.37
C ARG A 503 7.78 -29.60 -82.02
N PRO A 504 7.69 -28.43 -81.35
CA PRO A 504 8.31 -27.24 -81.90
C PRO A 504 9.78 -27.55 -82.17
N ARG A 505 10.26 -27.21 -83.36
CA ARG A 505 11.68 -27.36 -83.68
C ARG A 505 12.44 -26.43 -82.74
N ILE A 506 13.01 -27.02 -81.68
CA ILE A 506 13.77 -26.28 -80.67
C ILE A 506 14.85 -25.51 -81.42
N ASP A 507 14.86 -24.20 -81.25
CA ASP A 507 15.78 -23.33 -81.97
C ASP A 507 17.22 -23.76 -81.64
N PRO A 508 18.10 -24.02 -82.63
CA PRO A 508 19.50 -24.31 -82.35
C PRO A 508 20.19 -23.22 -81.52
N VAL A 509 19.72 -21.97 -81.59
CA VAL A 509 20.17 -20.87 -80.73
C VAL A 509 19.72 -21.07 -79.28
N GLN A 510 18.47 -21.53 -79.04
CA GLN A 510 18.01 -21.88 -77.68
C GLN A 510 18.79 -23.06 -77.10
N LEU A 511 19.09 -24.08 -77.92
CA LEU A 511 19.93 -25.22 -77.49
C LEU A 511 21.34 -24.77 -77.11
N GLN A 512 22.01 -24.00 -77.97
CA GLN A 512 23.37 -23.52 -77.70
C GLN A 512 23.43 -22.59 -76.46
N GLN A 513 22.43 -21.72 -76.27
CA GLN A 513 22.33 -20.90 -75.07
C GLN A 513 22.05 -21.75 -73.81
N SER A 514 21.23 -22.79 -73.94
CA SER A 514 20.92 -23.73 -72.87
C SER A 514 22.15 -24.51 -72.43
N ASP A 515 22.92 -25.05 -73.38
CA ASP A 515 24.18 -25.75 -73.12
C ASP A 515 25.20 -24.84 -72.43
N LEU A 516 25.31 -23.58 -72.85
CA LEU A 516 26.23 -22.61 -72.24
C LEU A 516 25.82 -22.24 -70.80
N ARG A 517 24.51 -22.12 -70.50
CA ARG A 517 24.03 -21.90 -69.13
C ARG A 517 24.25 -23.12 -68.22
N ILE A 518 24.02 -24.33 -68.75
CA ILE A 518 24.29 -25.59 -68.03
C ILE A 518 25.79 -25.73 -67.75
N GLN A 519 26.66 -25.41 -68.71
CA GLN A 519 28.11 -25.41 -68.50
C GLN A 519 28.54 -24.39 -67.44
N ASN A 520 28.03 -23.16 -67.47
CA ASN A 520 28.33 -22.15 -66.44
C ASN A 520 27.97 -22.63 -65.02
N LEU A 521 26.86 -23.36 -64.85
CA LEU A 521 26.46 -23.95 -63.57
C LEU A 521 27.43 -25.08 -63.13
N VAL A 522 27.88 -25.91 -64.07
CA VAL A 522 28.90 -26.95 -63.81
C VAL A 522 30.26 -26.33 -63.47
N ASP A 523 30.66 -25.25 -64.15
CA ASP A 523 31.95 -24.57 -63.90
C ASP A 523 31.97 -23.84 -62.55
N ALA A 524 30.84 -23.23 -62.15
CA ALA A 524 30.66 -22.70 -60.80
C ALA A 524 30.75 -23.81 -59.73
N ALA A 525 30.22 -25.00 -60.00
CA ALA A 525 30.38 -26.17 -59.13
C ALA A 525 31.79 -26.79 -59.16
N ALA A 526 32.52 -26.70 -60.28
CA ALA A 526 33.91 -27.13 -60.37
C ALA A 526 34.87 -26.20 -59.61
N ALA A 527 34.50 -24.92 -59.45
CA ALA A 527 35.12 -24.02 -58.48
C ALA A 527 34.76 -24.40 -57.02
N ALA A 528 33.56 -24.94 -56.78
CA ALA A 528 33.06 -25.29 -55.44
C ALA A 528 33.92 -26.30 -54.70
N ASP A 529 34.30 -27.38 -55.38
CA ASP A 529 35.04 -28.50 -54.77
C ASP A 529 36.48 -28.10 -54.33
N ARG A 530 36.89 -26.83 -54.50
CA ARG A 530 38.15 -26.25 -53.99
C ARG A 530 37.99 -25.38 -52.73
N ALA A 531 36.79 -24.86 -52.44
CA ALA A 531 36.53 -23.94 -51.32
C ALA A 531 35.06 -23.99 -50.84
N PRO A 532 34.55 -25.17 -50.39
CA PRO A 532 33.12 -25.47 -50.31
C PRO A 532 32.29 -24.68 -49.26
N THR A 533 32.89 -23.72 -48.56
CA THR A 533 32.25 -22.89 -47.52
C THR A 533 32.48 -21.38 -47.72
N SER A 534 32.98 -20.95 -48.89
CA SER A 534 33.17 -19.52 -49.16
C SER A 534 31.89 -18.84 -49.65
N LYS A 535 31.70 -17.57 -49.26
CA LYS A 535 30.62 -16.70 -49.73
C LYS A 535 30.60 -16.59 -51.26
N ASP A 536 31.73 -16.17 -51.82
CA ASP A 536 31.90 -15.83 -53.24
C ASP A 536 31.53 -17.01 -54.16
N LEU A 537 31.77 -18.24 -53.69
CA LEU A 537 31.33 -19.47 -54.33
C LEU A 537 29.80 -19.61 -54.37
N CYS A 538 29.14 -19.45 -53.22
CA CYS A 538 27.69 -19.55 -53.17
C CYS A 538 27.02 -18.41 -53.97
N GLU A 539 27.63 -17.22 -54.04
CA GLU A 539 27.18 -16.12 -54.93
C GLU A 539 27.34 -16.50 -56.42
N ALA A 540 28.45 -17.14 -56.81
CA ALA A 540 28.66 -17.64 -58.17
C ALA A 540 27.69 -18.77 -58.56
N LEU A 541 27.46 -19.75 -57.66
CA LEU A 541 26.47 -20.82 -57.86
C LEU A 541 25.04 -20.28 -57.96
N GLY A 542 24.68 -19.28 -57.14
CA GLY A 542 23.39 -18.60 -57.23
C GLY A 542 23.20 -17.91 -58.57
N THR A 543 24.16 -17.07 -58.97
CA THR A 543 24.15 -16.37 -60.26
C THR A 543 24.02 -17.34 -61.45
N ALA A 544 24.75 -18.47 -61.41
CA ALA A 544 24.68 -19.48 -62.45
C ALA A 544 23.35 -20.26 -62.44
N SER A 545 22.78 -20.55 -61.26
CA SER A 545 21.50 -21.27 -61.15
C SER A 545 20.29 -20.39 -61.48
N GLU A 546 20.28 -19.12 -61.12
CA GLU A 546 19.22 -18.16 -61.45
C GLU A 546 19.14 -17.89 -62.96
N ALA A 547 20.27 -17.99 -63.66
CA ALA A 547 20.28 -17.97 -65.12
C ALA A 547 19.56 -19.17 -65.75
N THR A 548 19.45 -20.32 -65.06
CA THR A 548 18.83 -21.53 -65.63
C THR A 548 17.30 -21.45 -65.70
N THR A 549 16.78 -21.70 -66.89
CA THR A 549 15.36 -21.73 -67.21
C THR A 549 14.76 -23.13 -67.01
N GLU A 550 13.43 -23.25 -66.98
CA GLU A 550 12.75 -24.56 -66.95
C GLU A 550 13.14 -25.48 -68.13
N PHE A 551 13.47 -24.89 -69.28
CA PHE A 551 14.01 -25.65 -70.41
C PHE A 551 15.37 -26.26 -70.09
N ASP A 552 16.26 -25.51 -69.43
CA ASP A 552 17.58 -25.98 -69.02
C ASP A 552 17.48 -27.04 -67.91
N LYS A 553 16.56 -26.86 -66.95
CA LYS A 553 16.26 -27.85 -65.90
C LYS A 553 15.85 -29.20 -66.47
N SER A 554 15.11 -29.23 -67.58
CA SER A 554 14.75 -30.46 -68.30
C SER A 554 15.91 -31.17 -69.02
N ARG A 555 17.10 -30.54 -69.07
CA ARG A 555 18.29 -30.98 -69.82
C ARG A 555 19.55 -31.16 -68.95
N LEU A 556 19.45 -31.00 -67.63
CA LEU A 556 20.60 -31.11 -66.71
C LEU A 556 21.31 -32.47 -66.83
N THR A 557 22.63 -32.44 -66.98
CA THR A 557 23.50 -33.61 -66.84
C THR A 557 23.60 -34.04 -65.37
N PRO A 558 24.12 -35.24 -65.04
CA PRO A 558 24.36 -35.63 -63.65
C PRO A 558 25.22 -34.63 -62.87
N GLU A 559 26.21 -34.02 -63.53
CA GLU A 559 27.10 -33.01 -62.98
C GLU A 559 26.36 -31.69 -62.73
N ALA A 560 25.54 -31.25 -63.68
CA ALA A 560 24.72 -30.04 -63.53
C ALA A 560 23.60 -30.23 -62.48
N SER A 561 23.12 -31.46 -62.30
CA SER A 561 22.20 -31.84 -61.23
C SER A 561 22.86 -31.82 -59.85
N LYS A 562 24.11 -32.33 -59.73
CA LYS A 562 24.95 -32.15 -58.52
C LYS A 562 25.15 -30.66 -58.21
N ALA A 563 25.44 -29.85 -59.23
CA ALA A 563 25.62 -28.39 -59.08
C ALA A 563 24.33 -27.69 -58.59
N ALA A 564 23.16 -28.03 -59.14
CA ALA A 564 21.88 -27.50 -58.68
C ALA A 564 21.55 -27.91 -57.23
N ALA A 565 21.91 -29.14 -56.82
CA ALA A 565 21.80 -29.58 -55.43
C ALA A 565 22.77 -28.84 -54.49
N GLN A 566 24.01 -28.56 -54.93
CA GLN A 566 24.96 -27.71 -54.21
C GLN A 566 24.45 -26.27 -54.07
N TRP A 567 23.81 -25.70 -55.10
CA TRP A 567 23.13 -24.40 -54.99
C TRP A 567 22.01 -24.44 -53.94
N THR A 568 21.19 -25.49 -53.90
CA THR A 568 20.10 -25.61 -52.90
C THR A 568 20.65 -25.59 -51.47
N TRP A 569 21.81 -26.22 -51.23
CA TRP A 569 22.51 -26.12 -49.95
C TRP A 569 23.06 -24.69 -49.68
N CYS A 570 23.72 -24.06 -50.65
CA CYS A 570 24.18 -22.67 -50.55
C CYS A 570 23.04 -21.67 -50.25
N HIS A 571 21.89 -21.84 -50.90
CA HIS A 571 20.69 -21.03 -50.69
C HIS A 571 20.17 -21.17 -49.25
N ASN A 572 20.12 -22.39 -48.73
CA ASN A 572 19.76 -22.64 -47.33
C ASN A 572 20.77 -22.04 -46.35
N GLN A 573 22.07 -22.06 -46.67
CA GLN A 573 23.10 -21.36 -45.87
C GLN A 573 22.94 -19.85 -45.90
N PHE A 574 22.60 -19.26 -47.06
CA PHE A 574 22.28 -17.83 -47.15
C PHE A 574 21.06 -17.47 -46.32
N ALA A 575 19.93 -18.17 -46.48
CA ALA A 575 18.72 -17.88 -45.70
C ALA A 575 18.96 -18.01 -44.18
N ALA A 576 19.69 -19.03 -43.73
CA ALA A 576 20.06 -19.18 -42.31
C ALA A 576 21.05 -18.10 -41.84
N SER A 577 21.94 -17.64 -42.72
CA SER A 577 22.88 -16.53 -42.47
C SER A 577 22.17 -15.19 -42.34
N ASP A 578 21.22 -14.90 -43.24
CA ASP A 578 20.40 -13.69 -43.20
C ASP A 578 19.54 -13.65 -41.94
N GLY A 579 18.96 -14.78 -41.51
CA GLY A 579 18.26 -14.89 -40.23
C GLY A 579 19.14 -14.50 -39.04
N ARG A 580 20.35 -15.09 -38.92
CA ARG A 580 21.28 -14.79 -37.82
C ARG A 580 21.79 -13.35 -37.83
N LEU A 581 22.18 -12.84 -39.00
CA LEU A 581 22.69 -11.48 -39.14
C LEU A 581 21.61 -10.44 -38.87
N SER A 582 20.40 -10.62 -39.41
CA SER A 582 19.24 -9.76 -39.13
C SER A 582 18.89 -9.73 -37.64
N GLN A 583 18.92 -10.90 -36.97
CA GLN A 583 18.69 -11.00 -35.52
C GLN A 583 19.75 -10.22 -34.72
N VAL A 584 21.03 -10.30 -35.08
CA VAL A 584 22.10 -9.51 -34.44
C VAL A 584 21.93 -8.00 -34.69
N GLU A 585 21.55 -7.60 -35.91
CA GLU A 585 21.32 -6.19 -36.25
C GLU A 585 20.12 -5.59 -35.49
N GLN A 586 19.00 -6.31 -35.44
CA GLN A 586 17.81 -5.91 -34.68
C GLN A 586 18.10 -5.81 -33.18
N LEU A 587 18.74 -6.82 -32.59
CA LEU A 587 19.07 -6.81 -31.16
C LEU A 587 20.11 -5.73 -30.80
N ALA A 588 21.06 -5.44 -31.68
CA ALA A 588 22.04 -4.36 -31.47
C ALA A 588 21.43 -2.96 -31.59
N PHE A 589 20.37 -2.80 -32.39
CA PHE A 589 19.57 -1.57 -32.40
C PHE A 589 18.77 -1.42 -31.08
N ASP A 590 18.16 -2.50 -30.61
CA ASP A 590 17.32 -2.49 -29.41
C ASP A 590 18.09 -2.35 -28.07
N VAL A 591 19.34 -2.81 -28.00
CA VAL A 591 20.18 -2.74 -26.77
C VAL A 591 20.50 -1.31 -26.30
N ASN A 592 20.26 -0.29 -27.15
CA ASN A 592 20.39 1.13 -26.77
C ASN A 592 19.47 1.57 -25.60
N ALA A 593 18.50 0.74 -25.18
CA ALA A 593 17.60 1.03 -24.07
C ALA A 593 18.15 0.64 -22.67
N GLY A 594 19.31 -0.02 -22.57
CA GLY A 594 19.81 -0.54 -21.29
C GLY A 594 19.00 -1.72 -20.74
N ASP A 595 18.34 -2.48 -21.61
CA ASP A 595 17.59 -3.68 -21.24
C ASP A 595 18.49 -4.91 -21.26
N ASP A 596 18.86 -5.38 -20.07
CA ASP A 596 19.76 -6.52 -19.88
C ASP A 596 19.27 -7.83 -20.50
N THR A 597 17.95 -8.01 -20.66
CA THR A 597 17.41 -9.18 -21.39
C THR A 597 17.88 -9.15 -22.84
N LYS A 598 17.87 -7.96 -23.46
CA LYS A 598 18.32 -7.77 -24.84
C LYS A 598 19.84 -7.82 -24.96
N THR A 599 20.57 -7.40 -23.92
CA THR A 599 22.03 -7.61 -23.83
C THR A 599 22.36 -9.11 -23.86
N LEU A 600 21.68 -9.95 -23.08
CA LEU A 600 21.89 -11.41 -23.16
C LEU A 600 21.49 -11.96 -24.53
N ALA A 601 20.33 -11.59 -25.06
CA ALA A 601 19.86 -12.07 -26.36
C ALA A 601 20.84 -11.69 -27.49
N LEU A 602 21.36 -10.47 -27.49
CA LEU A 602 22.38 -10.01 -28.43
C LEU A 602 23.68 -10.79 -28.27
N ALA A 603 24.11 -11.07 -27.04
CA ALA A 603 25.31 -11.87 -26.77
C ALA A 603 25.17 -13.30 -27.35
N GLN A 604 24.01 -13.93 -27.14
CA GLN A 604 23.69 -15.27 -27.69
C GLN A 604 23.62 -15.26 -29.22
N ALA A 605 22.90 -14.29 -29.82
CA ALA A 605 22.82 -14.14 -31.27
C ALA A 605 24.20 -13.91 -31.89
N THR A 606 25.06 -13.11 -31.24
CA THR A 606 26.45 -12.86 -31.69
C THR A 606 27.32 -14.10 -31.57
N GLN A 607 27.14 -14.92 -30.52
CA GLN A 607 27.83 -16.22 -30.39
C GLN A 607 27.39 -17.26 -31.43
N ALA A 608 26.19 -17.12 -32.00
CA ALA A 608 25.72 -17.97 -33.09
C ALA A 608 26.26 -17.58 -34.49
N VAL A 609 26.95 -16.43 -34.62
CA VAL A 609 27.51 -15.95 -35.89
C VAL A 609 28.71 -16.81 -36.31
N SER A 610 28.55 -17.51 -37.43
CA SER A 610 29.57 -18.39 -38.00
C SER A 610 30.61 -17.65 -38.86
N PRO A 611 31.75 -18.28 -39.21
CA PRO A 611 32.72 -17.68 -40.14
C PRO A 611 32.14 -17.34 -41.53
N PHE A 612 31.11 -18.07 -41.98
CA PHE A 612 30.39 -17.76 -43.22
C PHE A 612 29.63 -16.43 -43.08
N ASP A 613 28.92 -16.24 -41.98
CA ASP A 613 28.17 -15.02 -41.67
C ASP A 613 29.11 -13.81 -41.56
N MET A 614 30.26 -13.97 -40.90
CA MET A 614 31.31 -12.93 -40.80
C MET A 614 31.84 -12.50 -42.18
N SER A 615 31.92 -13.41 -43.16
CA SER A 615 32.33 -13.07 -44.53
C SER A 615 31.27 -12.26 -45.29
N ARG A 616 29.99 -12.37 -44.90
CA ARG A 616 28.86 -11.61 -45.46
C ARG A 616 28.59 -10.29 -44.73
N ALA A 617 29.02 -10.16 -43.47
CA ALA A 617 28.86 -9.00 -42.59
C ALA A 617 29.68 -7.75 -43.01
N GLN A 618 29.65 -7.38 -44.29
CA GLN A 618 30.50 -6.34 -44.88
C GLN A 618 29.94 -4.92 -44.74
N SER A 619 28.66 -4.75 -44.36
CA SER A 619 28.08 -3.42 -44.14
C SER A 619 28.60 -2.77 -42.85
N ASP A 620 28.79 -1.45 -42.85
CA ASP A 620 29.26 -0.73 -41.65
C ASP A 620 28.21 -0.64 -40.54
N LEU A 621 26.96 -1.03 -40.82
CA LEU A 621 25.92 -1.21 -39.81
C LEU A 621 26.10 -2.57 -39.12
N MET A 622 26.27 -3.66 -39.87
CA MET A 622 26.54 -5.00 -39.32
C MET A 622 27.84 -5.07 -38.52
N LYS A 623 28.92 -4.43 -38.99
CA LYS A 623 30.19 -4.33 -38.23
C LYS A 623 29.99 -3.65 -36.87
N ARG A 624 29.12 -2.63 -36.79
CA ARG A 624 28.77 -1.97 -35.53
C ARG A 624 27.88 -2.87 -34.67
N ALA A 625 26.90 -3.56 -35.25
CA ALA A 625 26.06 -4.51 -34.52
C ALA A 625 26.89 -5.64 -33.86
N LEU A 626 27.82 -6.23 -34.62
CA LEU A 626 28.78 -7.23 -34.12
C LEU A 626 29.74 -6.66 -33.06
N ALA A 627 30.17 -5.40 -33.18
CA ALA A 627 30.99 -4.75 -32.15
C ALA A 627 30.22 -4.57 -30.84
N THR A 628 28.96 -4.10 -30.90
CA THR A 628 28.04 -4.04 -29.74
C THR A 628 27.80 -5.44 -29.16
N GLY A 629 27.64 -6.44 -30.02
CA GLY A 629 27.48 -7.84 -29.61
C GLY A 629 28.67 -8.41 -28.84
N ASN A 630 29.90 -8.07 -29.22
CA ASN A 630 31.10 -8.46 -28.47
C ASN A 630 31.17 -7.79 -27.08
N ILE A 631 30.68 -6.54 -26.95
CA ILE A 631 30.53 -5.88 -25.64
C ILE A 631 29.47 -6.60 -24.79
N ALA A 632 28.33 -6.97 -25.40
CA ALA A 632 27.27 -7.71 -24.74
C ALA A 632 27.73 -9.11 -24.26
N ILE A 633 28.58 -9.81 -25.04
CA ILE A 633 29.23 -11.07 -24.61
C ILE A 633 30.08 -10.86 -23.36
N ALA A 634 30.89 -9.80 -23.30
CA ALA A 634 31.71 -9.50 -22.12
C ALA A 634 30.86 -9.13 -20.89
N GLN A 635 29.74 -8.41 -21.09
CA GLN A 635 28.78 -8.10 -20.02
C GLN A 635 28.06 -9.35 -19.50
N ALA A 636 27.62 -10.25 -20.38
CA ALA A 636 26.98 -11.50 -20.01
C ALA A 636 27.95 -12.47 -19.29
N ALA A 637 29.24 -12.48 -19.66
CA ALA A 637 30.27 -13.22 -18.94
C ALA A 637 30.46 -12.67 -17.51
N ALA A 638 30.69 -11.35 -17.37
CA ALA A 638 30.85 -10.70 -16.07
C ALA A 638 29.60 -10.82 -15.16
N SER A 639 28.42 -10.95 -15.75
CA SER A 639 27.16 -11.26 -15.04
C SER A 639 27.20 -12.68 -14.45
N ARG A 640 27.54 -13.69 -15.25
CA ARG A 640 27.74 -15.08 -14.77
C ARG A 640 28.81 -15.19 -13.69
N ASP A 641 29.91 -14.44 -13.80
CA ASP A 641 30.96 -14.41 -12.78
C ASP A 641 30.44 -13.90 -11.42
N ARG A 642 29.58 -12.85 -11.41
CA ARG A 642 28.93 -12.36 -10.18
C ARG A 642 27.98 -13.41 -9.58
N ILE A 643 27.13 -14.02 -10.39
CA ILE A 643 26.16 -15.05 -9.98
C ILE A 643 26.89 -16.26 -9.36
N SER A 644 27.94 -16.73 -10.03
CA SER A 644 28.80 -17.82 -9.58
C SER A 644 29.51 -17.47 -8.26
N ALA A 645 30.08 -16.27 -8.14
CA ALA A 645 30.72 -15.80 -6.92
C ALA A 645 29.74 -15.76 -5.73
N VAL A 646 28.54 -15.19 -5.90
CA VAL A 646 27.51 -15.16 -4.86
C VAL A 646 27.09 -16.57 -4.46
N SER A 647 26.88 -17.46 -5.43
CA SER A 647 26.51 -18.85 -5.18
C SER A 647 27.59 -19.61 -4.41
N ALA A 648 28.86 -19.41 -4.76
CA ALA A 648 29.99 -20.02 -4.07
C ALA A 648 30.16 -19.50 -2.63
N ILE A 649 30.04 -18.18 -2.41
CA ILE A 649 30.08 -17.57 -1.07
C ILE A 649 28.92 -18.08 -0.22
N TRP A 650 27.71 -18.19 -0.80
CA TRP A 650 26.54 -18.75 -0.09
C TRP A 650 26.78 -20.17 0.39
N GLN A 651 27.38 -21.05 -0.42
CA GLN A 651 27.70 -22.41 0.05
C GLN A 651 28.72 -22.41 1.21
N ARG A 652 29.69 -21.48 1.25
CA ARG A 652 30.59 -21.35 2.42
C ARG A 652 29.82 -20.94 3.68
N VAL A 653 28.99 -19.90 3.59
CA VAL A 653 28.16 -19.42 4.70
C VAL A 653 27.19 -20.51 5.20
N LYS A 654 26.56 -21.24 4.28
CA LYS A 654 25.67 -22.38 4.55
C LYS A 654 26.39 -23.54 5.25
N ASN A 655 27.68 -23.74 4.95
CA ASN A 655 28.55 -24.72 5.60
C ASN A 655 29.18 -24.21 6.92
N GLY A 656 28.76 -23.04 7.43
CA GLY A 656 29.17 -22.51 8.74
C GLY A 656 30.32 -21.50 8.73
N ASP A 657 30.81 -21.09 7.55
CA ASP A 657 31.77 -19.98 7.45
C ASP A 657 31.07 -18.62 7.65
N GLU A 658 30.87 -18.24 8.90
CA GLU A 658 30.32 -16.92 9.26
C GLU A 658 31.26 -15.75 8.85
N GLN A 659 32.55 -16.00 8.58
CA GLN A 659 33.48 -14.95 8.12
C GLN A 659 33.20 -14.54 6.67
N SER A 660 32.57 -15.41 5.86
CA SER A 660 32.10 -15.08 4.51
C SER A 660 30.84 -14.19 4.47
N GLN A 661 30.17 -13.91 5.59
CA GLN A 661 28.92 -13.13 5.58
C GLN A 661 29.06 -11.72 4.98
N PRO A 662 30.10 -10.90 5.30
CA PRO A 662 30.24 -9.55 4.72
C PRO A 662 30.52 -9.56 3.21
N ASP A 663 31.15 -10.62 2.69
CA ASP A 663 31.35 -10.81 1.26
C ASP A 663 30.06 -11.26 0.56
N LEU A 664 29.19 -12.01 1.25
CA LEU A 664 27.84 -12.34 0.77
C LEU A 664 26.95 -11.09 0.70
N GLU A 665 27.00 -10.24 1.73
CA GLU A 665 26.31 -8.94 1.77
C GLU A 665 26.79 -7.95 0.70
N ARG A 666 28.07 -8.05 0.28
CA ARG A 666 28.62 -7.28 -0.85
C ARG A 666 28.17 -7.89 -2.18
N GLY A 667 28.42 -9.17 -2.39
CA GLY A 667 28.07 -9.85 -3.66
C GLY A 667 26.58 -9.75 -4.00
N LEU A 668 25.68 -9.92 -3.02
CA LEU A 668 24.23 -9.78 -3.23
C LEU A 668 23.76 -8.33 -3.50
N ARG A 669 24.60 -7.33 -3.23
CA ARG A 669 24.38 -5.91 -3.55
C ARG A 669 24.97 -5.54 -4.91
N ASP A 670 26.05 -6.22 -5.29
CA ASP A 670 26.71 -6.05 -6.59
C ASP A 670 25.95 -6.81 -7.71
N LEU A 671 24.96 -7.67 -7.36
CA LEU A 671 24.01 -8.24 -8.31
C LEU A 671 23.01 -7.18 -8.82
N THR A 672 22.83 -7.14 -10.12
CA THR A 672 21.81 -6.33 -10.81
C THR A 672 20.58 -7.16 -11.19
N ASP A 673 19.51 -6.51 -11.66
CA ASP A 673 18.33 -7.20 -12.21
C ASP A 673 18.67 -8.02 -13.47
N ALA A 674 19.72 -7.62 -14.21
CA ALA A 674 20.36 -8.45 -15.24
C ALA A 674 20.69 -9.84 -14.71
N ASP A 675 21.43 -9.88 -13.60
CA ASP A 675 22.01 -11.09 -13.05
C ASP A 675 20.92 -12.04 -12.56
N MET A 676 19.85 -11.48 -11.97
CA MET A 676 18.67 -12.24 -11.58
C MET A 676 17.91 -12.85 -12.77
N LYS A 677 17.89 -12.19 -13.94
CA LYS A 677 17.22 -12.71 -15.14
C LYS A 677 18.03 -13.80 -15.86
N ILE A 678 19.36 -13.76 -15.80
CA ILE A 678 20.21 -14.76 -16.49
C ILE A 678 20.61 -15.96 -15.62
N ALA A 679 20.44 -15.85 -14.29
CA ALA A 679 20.72 -16.92 -13.35
C ALA A 679 19.78 -18.12 -13.56
N SER A 680 20.35 -19.32 -13.69
CA SER A 680 19.57 -20.56 -13.79
C SER A 680 18.66 -20.75 -12.57
N THR A 681 17.65 -21.63 -12.67
CA THR A 681 16.72 -21.91 -11.56
C THR A 681 17.43 -22.29 -10.25
N ALA A 682 18.57 -22.99 -10.36
CA ALA A 682 19.40 -23.36 -9.21
C ALA A 682 20.16 -22.17 -8.59
N GLU A 683 20.73 -21.30 -9.43
CA GLU A 683 21.43 -20.07 -9.00
C GLU A 683 20.45 -19.03 -8.43
N SER A 684 19.30 -18.83 -9.10
CA SER A 684 18.20 -17.99 -8.61
C SER A 684 17.67 -18.48 -7.25
N GLY A 685 17.51 -19.80 -7.08
CA GLY A 685 17.18 -20.41 -5.80
C GLY A 685 18.25 -20.18 -4.74
N ALA A 686 19.53 -20.35 -5.08
CA ALA A 686 20.66 -20.08 -4.18
C ALA A 686 20.72 -18.61 -3.74
N ILE A 687 20.47 -17.67 -4.65
CA ILE A 687 20.42 -16.22 -4.36
C ILE A 687 19.22 -15.88 -3.47
N ALA A 688 18.04 -16.49 -3.70
CA ALA A 688 16.85 -16.29 -2.86
C ALA A 688 17.05 -16.85 -1.43
N ASP A 689 17.63 -18.05 -1.31
CA ASP A 689 18.07 -18.65 -0.04
C ASP A 689 19.02 -17.71 0.72
N ALA A 690 20.03 -17.17 0.03
CA ALA A 690 21.04 -16.30 0.61
C ALA A 690 20.46 -14.95 1.09
N LYS A 691 19.56 -14.34 0.31
CA LYS A 691 18.80 -13.14 0.73
C LYS A 691 17.96 -13.44 1.97
N SER A 692 17.20 -14.56 1.95
CA SER A 692 16.39 -15.01 3.09
C SER A 692 17.21 -15.27 4.36
N PHE A 693 18.44 -15.78 4.23
CA PHE A 693 19.37 -15.97 5.33
C PHE A 693 19.84 -14.64 5.93
N LEU A 694 20.24 -13.68 5.08
CA LEU A 694 20.66 -12.36 5.55
C LEU A 694 19.51 -11.60 6.23
N ASP A 695 18.29 -11.65 5.70
CA ASP A 695 17.13 -11.04 6.35
C ASP A 695 16.87 -11.62 7.74
N LYS A 696 16.96 -12.96 7.89
CA LYS A 696 16.87 -13.63 9.20
C LYS A 696 17.99 -13.18 10.16
N ARG A 697 19.22 -13.02 9.67
CA ARG A 697 20.38 -12.51 10.43
C ARG A 697 20.21 -11.04 10.83
N TYR A 698 19.73 -10.16 9.95
CA TYR A 698 19.44 -8.77 10.27
C TYR A 698 18.31 -8.63 11.29
N GLN A 699 17.24 -9.42 11.17
CA GLN A 699 16.17 -9.48 12.17
C GLN A 699 16.69 -9.98 13.53
N GLN A 700 17.50 -11.05 13.54
CA GLN A 700 18.18 -11.55 14.75
C GLN A 700 19.06 -10.47 15.40
N ALA A 701 19.91 -9.80 14.62
CA ALA A 701 20.75 -8.71 15.10
C ALA A 701 19.93 -7.54 15.67
N SER A 702 18.83 -7.16 15.00
CA SER A 702 17.92 -6.11 15.46
C SER A 702 17.20 -6.48 16.76
N ARG A 703 16.70 -7.72 16.89
CA ARG A 703 16.08 -8.23 18.12
C ARG A 703 17.07 -8.25 19.29
N LEU A 704 18.28 -8.76 19.05
CA LEU A 704 19.34 -8.80 20.06
C LEU A 704 19.86 -7.40 20.44
N ALA A 705 19.85 -6.43 19.51
CA ALA A 705 20.18 -5.04 19.80
C ALA A 705 19.08 -4.35 20.64
N ALA A 706 17.81 -4.54 20.30
CA ALA A 706 16.68 -4.05 21.08
C ALA A 706 16.66 -4.62 22.51
N PHE A 707 16.91 -5.93 22.66
CA PHE A 707 17.06 -6.58 23.96
C PHE A 707 18.22 -6.01 24.79
N LYS A 708 19.39 -5.77 24.17
CA LYS A 708 20.53 -5.11 24.84
C LYS A 708 20.18 -3.70 25.28
N ALA A 709 19.52 -2.91 24.44
CA ALA A 709 19.12 -1.53 24.76
C ALA A 709 18.09 -1.47 25.90
N ALA A 710 17.07 -2.32 25.87
CA ALA A 710 16.13 -2.45 26.99
C ALA A 710 16.86 -2.89 28.27
N GLY A 711 17.82 -3.80 28.15
CA GLY A 711 18.68 -4.24 29.26
C GLY A 711 19.61 -3.15 29.83
N THR A 712 19.94 -2.09 29.08
CA THR A 712 20.67 -0.92 29.61
C THR A 712 19.78 0.09 30.34
N HIS A 713 18.45 0.00 30.17
CA HIS A 713 17.48 0.81 30.91
C HIS A 713 16.84 0.03 32.09
N PHE A 714 16.94 -1.29 32.09
CA PHE A 714 16.46 -2.13 33.19
C PHE A 714 17.32 -1.96 34.45
N SER A 715 16.65 -1.60 35.55
CA SER A 715 17.14 -1.77 36.92
C SER A 715 16.16 -2.66 37.68
N PRO A 716 16.61 -3.56 38.58
CA PRO A 716 15.73 -4.31 39.48
C PRO A 716 14.78 -3.41 40.29
N GLU A 717 15.16 -2.15 40.51
CA GLU A 717 14.39 -1.12 41.24
C GLU A 717 13.73 -0.07 40.32
N GLY A 718 13.99 -0.10 39.00
CA GLY A 718 13.51 0.88 38.02
C GLY A 718 11.98 0.92 37.81
N ASP A 719 11.49 1.73 36.89
CA ASP A 719 10.05 1.88 36.64
C ASP A 719 9.41 0.65 35.93
N TYR A 720 8.09 0.65 35.82
CA TYR A 720 7.34 -0.42 35.15
C TYR A 720 7.53 -0.43 33.63
N LEU A 721 7.71 0.72 32.98
CA LEU A 721 7.83 0.79 31.52
C LEU A 721 9.18 0.21 31.04
N SER A 722 10.28 0.54 31.72
CA SER A 722 11.60 -0.04 31.48
C SER A 722 11.63 -1.54 31.82
N THR A 723 11.01 -1.94 32.94
CA THR A 723 10.87 -3.36 33.32
C THR A 723 10.05 -4.16 32.30
N LYS A 724 8.91 -3.61 31.84
CA LYS A 724 8.07 -4.23 30.82
C LYS A 724 8.79 -4.29 29.47
N ALA A 725 9.44 -3.21 29.03
CA ALA A 725 10.19 -3.18 27.78
C ALA A 725 11.33 -4.21 27.75
N TYR A 726 11.98 -4.47 28.89
CA TYR A 726 12.99 -5.52 29.02
C TYR A 726 12.41 -6.94 28.88
N ILE A 727 11.22 -7.19 29.42
CA ILE A 727 10.49 -8.45 29.23
C ILE A 727 9.96 -8.59 27.80
N ASP A 728 9.30 -7.57 27.26
CA ASP A 728 8.79 -7.58 25.87
C ASP A 728 9.92 -7.86 24.87
N ALA A 729 11.08 -7.19 25.04
CA ALA A 729 12.24 -7.38 24.17
C ALA A 729 12.91 -8.75 24.34
N TYR A 730 12.85 -9.36 25.53
CA TYR A 730 13.29 -10.75 25.76
C TYR A 730 12.32 -11.75 25.15
N ASP A 731 11.01 -11.56 25.33
CA ASP A 731 10.01 -12.51 24.85
C ASP A 731 9.89 -12.50 23.33
N ALA A 732 10.14 -11.34 22.68
CA ALA A 732 10.32 -11.22 21.24
C ALA A 732 11.53 -12.00 20.67
N LEU A 733 12.53 -12.39 21.48
CA LEU A 733 13.66 -13.21 21.01
C LEU A 733 13.19 -14.62 20.61
N SER A 734 13.69 -15.15 19.50
CA SER A 734 13.43 -16.53 19.08
C SER A 734 14.12 -17.55 20.00
N ALA A 735 13.79 -18.84 19.86
CA ALA A 735 14.45 -19.91 20.61
C ALA A 735 15.96 -19.98 20.34
N GLU A 736 16.40 -19.67 19.12
CA GLU A 736 17.82 -19.61 18.76
C GLU A 736 18.51 -18.38 19.36
N ASP A 737 17.85 -17.22 19.33
CA ASP A 737 18.37 -16.01 19.98
C ASP A 737 18.55 -16.24 21.50
N LYS A 738 17.58 -16.91 22.14
CA LYS A 738 17.60 -17.28 23.56
C LYS A 738 18.67 -18.34 23.88
N SER A 739 18.95 -19.29 22.98
CA SER A 739 20.04 -20.26 23.20
C SER A 739 21.42 -19.62 23.04
N ARG A 740 21.62 -18.72 22.07
CA ARG A 740 22.86 -17.94 21.90
C ARG A 740 23.18 -17.03 23.10
N LEU A 741 22.16 -16.55 23.83
CA LEU A 741 22.37 -15.78 25.08
C LEU A 741 22.93 -16.60 26.25
N SER A 742 22.92 -17.94 26.19
CA SER A 742 23.26 -18.81 27.33
C SER A 742 24.70 -18.70 27.84
N VAL A 743 25.65 -18.25 27.01
CA VAL A 743 27.08 -18.14 27.36
C VAL A 743 27.33 -17.09 28.45
N ASP A 744 26.62 -15.96 28.41
CA ASP A 744 26.55 -14.96 29.49
C ASP A 744 25.38 -15.23 30.47
N GLY A 745 24.61 -16.30 30.24
CA GLY A 745 23.17 -16.30 30.49
C GLY A 745 22.71 -16.29 31.94
N LYS A 746 23.58 -16.67 32.90
CA LYS A 746 23.16 -16.87 34.30
C LYS A 746 22.65 -15.59 34.97
N SER A 747 23.33 -14.45 34.79
CA SER A 747 22.89 -13.17 35.38
C SER A 747 21.71 -12.54 34.65
N ARG A 748 21.66 -12.67 33.31
CA ARG A 748 20.53 -12.17 32.50
C ARG A 748 19.24 -12.94 32.80
N ASN A 749 19.31 -14.26 32.95
CA ASN A 749 18.13 -15.07 33.28
C ASN A 749 17.57 -14.74 34.67
N SER A 750 18.43 -14.47 35.67
CA SER A 750 17.94 -14.00 36.98
C SER A 750 17.30 -12.61 36.92
N GLY A 751 17.85 -11.68 36.11
CA GLY A 751 17.25 -10.36 35.90
C GLY A 751 15.88 -10.43 35.21
N ILE A 752 15.74 -11.31 34.21
CA ILE A 752 14.46 -11.59 33.55
C ILE A 752 13.43 -12.19 34.51
N GLN A 753 13.82 -13.12 35.39
CA GLN A 753 12.90 -13.67 36.36
C GLN A 753 12.45 -12.61 37.38
N GLN A 754 13.38 -11.82 37.93
CA GLN A 754 13.07 -10.70 38.83
C GLN A 754 12.12 -9.68 38.19
N ALA A 755 12.34 -9.32 36.93
CA ALA A 755 11.45 -8.43 36.18
C ALA A 755 10.04 -9.02 36.01
N ARG A 756 9.92 -10.31 35.66
CA ARG A 756 8.62 -11.01 35.58
C ARG A 756 7.91 -11.07 36.93
N ASP A 757 8.62 -11.42 38.00
CA ASP A 757 8.07 -11.51 39.36
C ASP A 757 7.55 -10.14 39.83
N ARG A 758 8.26 -9.05 39.49
CA ARG A 758 7.85 -7.67 39.83
C ARG A 758 6.62 -7.21 39.04
N LEU A 759 6.55 -7.52 37.73
CA LEU A 759 5.34 -7.27 36.92
C LEU A 759 4.13 -8.07 37.44
N ALA A 760 4.32 -9.34 37.82
CA ALA A 760 3.27 -10.17 38.38
C ALA A 760 2.78 -9.67 39.76
N ALA A 761 3.71 -9.21 40.62
CA ALA A 761 3.38 -8.58 41.90
C ALA A 761 2.58 -7.28 41.72
N SER A 762 2.93 -6.46 40.72
CA SER A 762 2.20 -5.24 40.37
C SER A 762 0.78 -5.53 39.89
N ALA A 763 0.62 -6.43 38.92
CA ALA A 763 -0.69 -6.86 38.43
C ALA A 763 -1.58 -7.44 39.56
N LYS A 764 -0.98 -8.14 40.53
CA LYS A 764 -1.68 -8.63 41.74
C LYS A 764 -2.14 -7.48 42.65
N ARG A 765 -1.34 -6.44 42.87
CA ARG A 765 -1.75 -5.28 43.67
C ARG A 765 -2.85 -4.47 42.98
N LEU A 766 -2.68 -4.18 41.70
CA LEU A 766 -3.66 -3.42 40.91
C LEU A 766 -5.01 -4.14 40.81
N SER A 767 -5.04 -5.47 40.66
CA SER A 767 -6.30 -6.22 40.67
C SER A 767 -7.01 -6.23 42.03
N ILE A 768 -6.27 -6.18 43.16
CA ILE A 768 -6.88 -6.00 44.50
C ILE A 768 -7.53 -4.62 44.61
N VAL A 769 -6.85 -3.56 44.16
CA VAL A 769 -7.39 -2.19 44.10
C VAL A 769 -8.63 -2.10 43.23
N THR A 770 -8.58 -2.65 42.02
CA THR A 770 -9.74 -2.71 41.10
C THR A 770 -10.93 -3.44 41.73
N ASN A 771 -10.71 -4.59 42.37
CA ASN A 771 -11.78 -5.34 43.01
C ASN A 771 -12.40 -4.59 44.21
N ALA A 772 -11.57 -3.94 45.04
CA ALA A 772 -12.08 -3.12 46.14
C ALA A 772 -12.89 -1.91 45.64
N PHE A 773 -12.46 -1.27 44.55
CA PHE A 773 -13.21 -0.18 43.92
C PHE A 773 -14.53 -0.63 43.31
N ARG A 774 -14.60 -1.83 42.71
CA ARG A 774 -15.87 -2.42 42.26
C ARG A 774 -16.82 -2.64 43.44
N THR A 775 -16.36 -3.20 44.56
CA THR A 775 -17.20 -3.34 45.76
C THR A 775 -17.71 -2.00 46.28
N VAL A 776 -16.85 -0.97 46.35
CA VAL A 776 -17.26 0.39 46.75
C VAL A 776 -18.30 0.98 45.78
N SER A 777 -18.11 0.80 44.47
CA SER A 777 -19.02 1.31 43.44
C SER A 777 -20.37 0.60 43.42
N ASP A 778 -20.37 -0.74 43.57
CA ASP A 778 -21.56 -1.58 43.67
C ASP A 778 -22.41 -1.21 44.90
N GLU A 779 -21.78 -1.07 46.07
CA GLU A 779 -22.49 -0.71 47.31
C GLU A 779 -22.92 0.78 47.30
N GLU A 780 -22.15 1.69 46.70
CA GLU A 780 -22.57 3.07 46.48
C GLU A 780 -23.77 3.18 45.54
N ALA A 781 -23.78 2.43 44.42
CA ALA A 781 -24.92 2.36 43.50
C ALA A 781 -26.18 1.73 44.14
N ARG A 782 -26.02 0.88 45.16
CA ARG A 782 -27.10 0.34 46.00
C ARG A 782 -27.54 1.29 47.11
N GLY A 783 -26.88 2.45 47.29
CA GLY A 783 -27.08 3.35 48.43
C GLY A 783 -26.62 2.79 49.78
N ASN A 784 -25.84 1.71 49.76
CA ASN A 784 -25.46 0.87 50.89
C ASN A 784 -23.94 0.88 51.19
N LEU A 785 -23.20 1.89 50.71
CA LEU A 785 -21.76 2.03 50.95
C LEU A 785 -21.42 1.89 52.44
N ARG A 786 -20.62 0.88 52.81
CA ARG A 786 -20.21 0.59 54.19
C ARG A 786 -18.83 1.16 54.49
N PHE A 787 -18.54 1.33 55.78
CA PHE A 787 -17.21 1.82 56.21
C PHE A 787 -16.10 0.81 55.88
N ALA A 788 -16.40 -0.49 56.01
CA ALA A 788 -15.43 -1.55 55.76
C ALA A 788 -14.96 -1.60 54.29
N ASP A 789 -15.84 -1.38 53.32
CA ASP A 789 -15.49 -1.42 51.89
C ASP A 789 -14.63 -0.22 51.49
N LEU A 790 -15.00 0.98 51.98
CA LEU A 790 -14.23 2.21 51.74
C LEU A 790 -12.84 2.13 52.40
N GLN A 791 -12.75 1.57 53.62
CA GLN A 791 -11.47 1.32 54.28
C GLN A 791 -10.64 0.24 53.56
N ALA A 792 -11.27 -0.80 53.00
CA ALA A 792 -10.59 -1.80 52.18
C ALA A 792 -10.00 -1.20 50.90
N LEU A 793 -10.74 -0.30 50.23
CA LEU A 793 -10.23 0.45 49.08
C LEU A 793 -9.03 1.33 49.48
N VAL A 794 -9.15 2.16 50.52
CA VAL A 794 -8.04 3.00 51.01
C VAL A 794 -6.81 2.15 51.38
N ASN A 795 -7.01 1.03 52.09
CA ASN A 795 -5.93 0.11 52.44
C ASN A 795 -5.30 -0.54 51.20
N SER A 796 -6.08 -0.88 50.17
CA SER A 796 -5.54 -1.46 48.93
C SER A 796 -4.69 -0.46 48.15
N VAL A 797 -5.11 0.80 48.07
CA VAL A 797 -4.38 1.89 47.42
C VAL A 797 -3.10 2.23 48.20
N ALA A 798 -3.15 2.24 49.53
CA ALA A 798 -1.97 2.43 50.39
C ALA A 798 -0.93 1.29 50.33
N ASN A 799 -1.24 0.17 49.66
CA ASN A 799 -0.28 -0.91 49.37
C ASN A 799 0.34 -0.81 47.96
N LEU A 800 -0.05 0.18 47.14
CA LEU A 800 0.61 0.46 45.86
C LEU A 800 2.00 1.08 46.10
N THR A 801 2.82 1.00 45.06
CA THR A 801 4.18 1.54 44.99
C THR A 801 4.33 2.39 43.72
N ASP A 802 5.35 3.24 43.65
CA ASP A 802 5.69 4.10 42.50
C ASP A 802 5.75 3.31 41.17
N PHE A 803 6.13 2.02 41.26
CA PHE A 803 6.14 1.08 40.14
C PHE A 803 4.74 0.82 39.56
N ASP A 804 3.69 0.84 40.39
CA ASP A 804 2.32 0.53 39.99
C ASP A 804 1.61 1.72 39.34
N GLU A 805 2.01 2.96 39.64
CA GLU A 805 1.37 4.18 39.11
C GLU A 805 1.41 4.24 37.58
N SER A 806 2.58 3.93 37.01
CA SER A 806 2.80 3.86 35.56
C SER A 806 2.17 2.61 34.89
N ALA A 807 1.61 1.70 35.69
CA ALA A 807 0.88 0.51 35.25
C ALA A 807 -0.65 0.61 35.45
N MET A 808 -1.16 1.68 36.10
CA MET A 808 -2.59 1.83 36.40
C MET A 808 -3.45 1.89 35.12
N SER A 809 -4.43 0.99 35.04
CA SER A 809 -5.57 1.11 34.12
C SER A 809 -6.44 2.34 34.46
N PRO A 810 -7.34 2.80 33.57
CA PRO A 810 -8.29 3.88 33.90
C PRO A 810 -9.10 3.58 35.18
N GLU A 811 -9.60 2.34 35.30
CA GLU A 811 -10.34 1.88 36.48
C GLU A 811 -9.50 1.88 37.77
N ALA A 812 -8.19 1.59 37.69
CA ALA A 812 -7.28 1.72 38.84
C ALA A 812 -6.98 3.19 39.20
N LYS A 813 -7.03 4.11 38.23
CA LYS A 813 -6.94 5.56 38.48
C LYS A 813 -8.22 6.10 39.11
N ASP A 814 -9.38 5.56 38.73
CA ASP A 814 -10.67 5.88 39.37
C ASP A 814 -10.73 5.36 40.80
N ALA A 815 -10.24 4.14 41.04
CA ALA A 815 -10.02 3.58 42.37
C ALA A 815 -9.11 4.47 43.24
N PHE A 816 -7.99 4.96 42.67
CA PHE A 816 -7.06 5.85 43.35
C PHE A 816 -7.70 7.21 43.69
N ARG A 817 -8.48 7.80 42.76
CA ARG A 817 -9.26 9.02 43.02
C ARG A 817 -10.27 8.81 44.15
N LYS A 818 -11.09 7.76 44.08
CA LYS A 818 -12.11 7.43 45.10
C LYS A 818 -11.49 7.17 46.48
N ALA A 819 -10.29 6.59 46.55
CA ALA A 819 -9.54 6.44 47.79
C ALA A 819 -9.06 7.79 48.37
N ASN A 820 -8.63 8.72 47.51
CA ASN A 820 -8.25 10.08 47.94
C ASN A 820 -9.44 10.96 48.32
N ASP A 821 -10.63 10.69 47.79
CA ASP A 821 -11.89 11.34 48.20
C ASP A 821 -12.45 10.78 49.52
N ALA A 822 -12.04 9.56 49.91
CA ALA A 822 -12.56 8.88 51.10
C ALA A 822 -12.46 9.71 52.41
N PRO A 823 -11.37 10.45 52.71
CA PRO A 823 -11.31 11.34 53.88
C PRO A 823 -12.40 12.42 53.88
N ALA A 824 -12.79 12.96 52.72
CA ALA A 824 -13.85 13.96 52.61
C ALA A 824 -15.24 13.32 52.82
N ILE A 825 -15.46 12.13 52.23
CA ILE A 825 -16.68 11.33 52.44
C ILE A 825 -16.84 10.98 53.94
N LEU A 826 -15.76 10.58 54.61
CA LEU A 826 -15.74 10.25 56.03
C LEU A 826 -15.88 11.48 56.94
N ALA A 827 -15.41 12.65 56.51
CA ALA A 827 -15.62 13.91 57.22
C ALA A 827 -17.09 14.35 57.17
N GLU A 828 -17.74 14.28 56.00
CA GLU A 828 -19.16 14.62 55.85
C GLU A 828 -20.08 13.66 56.62
N SER A 829 -19.81 12.36 56.52
CA SER A 829 -20.41 11.32 57.36
C SER A 829 -20.25 11.63 58.86
N GLY A 830 -19.09 12.15 59.28
CA GLY A 830 -18.84 12.59 60.65
C GLY A 830 -19.71 13.78 61.09
N LYS A 831 -19.99 14.74 60.20
CA LYS A 831 -20.90 15.86 60.48
C LYS A 831 -22.33 15.35 60.71
N ARG A 832 -22.84 14.48 59.84
CA ARG A 832 -24.21 13.92 59.95
C ARG A 832 -24.40 13.15 61.25
N ILE A 833 -23.44 12.29 61.60
CA ILE A 833 -23.40 11.62 62.91
C ILE A 833 -23.45 12.65 64.05
N SER A 834 -22.57 13.66 64.04
CA SER A 834 -22.51 14.65 65.12
C SER A 834 -23.78 15.49 65.26
N ILE A 835 -24.48 15.80 64.16
CA ILE A 835 -25.75 16.53 64.21
C ILE A 835 -26.82 15.67 64.88
N ALA A 836 -26.98 14.42 64.44
CA ALA A 836 -27.97 13.50 64.98
C ALA A 836 -27.69 13.17 66.47
N THR A 837 -26.44 12.94 66.86
CA THR A 837 -26.08 12.64 68.26
C THR A 837 -26.21 13.85 69.18
N ASN A 838 -25.88 15.06 68.73
CA ASN A 838 -26.09 16.28 69.51
C ASN A 838 -27.59 16.53 69.75
N LEU A 839 -28.43 16.35 68.72
CA LEU A 839 -29.89 16.45 68.87
C LEU A 839 -30.44 15.39 69.84
N ALA A 840 -30.02 14.12 69.71
CA ALA A 840 -30.40 13.05 70.63
C ALA A 840 -29.98 13.33 72.09
N PHE A 841 -28.81 13.95 72.28
CA PHE A 841 -28.31 14.36 73.59
C PHE A 841 -29.14 15.51 74.20
N GLU A 842 -29.55 16.50 73.40
CA GLU A 842 -30.51 17.53 73.83
C GLU A 842 -31.85 16.92 74.30
N VAL A 843 -32.39 15.95 73.56
CA VAL A 843 -33.63 15.25 73.94
C VAL A 843 -33.47 14.60 75.32
N LYS A 844 -32.35 13.92 75.54
CA LYS A 844 -32.03 13.20 76.78
C LYS A 844 -31.88 14.16 77.97
N ILE A 845 -31.21 15.30 77.79
CA ILE A 845 -31.12 16.36 78.82
C ILE A 845 -32.49 16.95 79.16
N LYS A 846 -33.36 17.16 78.16
CA LYS A 846 -34.70 17.72 78.35
C LYS A 846 -35.72 16.74 78.95
N ASN A 847 -35.29 15.58 79.45
CA ASN A 847 -36.16 14.48 79.89
C ASN A 847 -37.25 14.16 78.85
N PHE A 848 -36.86 14.14 77.58
CA PHE A 848 -37.72 13.84 76.43
C PHE A 848 -38.91 14.80 76.26
N LYS A 849 -38.78 16.05 76.73
CA LYS A 849 -39.74 17.15 76.51
C LYS A 849 -39.24 18.11 75.43
N LEU A 850 -39.34 17.70 74.17
CA LEU A 850 -39.13 18.59 73.03
C LEU A 850 -40.43 19.29 72.59
N ASN A 851 -40.29 20.32 71.76
CA ASN A 851 -41.37 20.81 70.89
C ASN A 851 -41.33 20.09 69.52
N SER A 852 -42.34 20.30 68.67
CA SER A 852 -42.40 19.67 67.33
C SER A 852 -41.11 19.89 66.55
N ASN A 853 -40.70 21.14 66.35
CA ASN A 853 -39.56 21.52 65.53
C ASN A 853 -38.25 20.80 65.92
N GLN A 854 -38.05 20.48 67.21
CA GLN A 854 -36.88 19.71 67.65
C GLN A 854 -37.01 18.20 67.43
N TYR A 855 -38.23 17.63 67.49
CA TYR A 855 -38.48 16.26 67.04
C TYR A 855 -38.36 16.14 65.51
N ASP A 856 -38.95 17.08 64.78
CA ASP A 856 -38.89 17.16 63.31
C ASP A 856 -37.42 17.27 62.82
N ALA A 857 -36.60 18.06 63.51
CA ALA A 857 -35.16 18.17 63.24
C ALA A 857 -34.39 16.89 63.61
N LEU A 858 -34.70 16.23 64.73
CA LEU A 858 -34.09 14.95 65.09
C LEU A 858 -34.44 13.87 64.06
N GLN A 859 -35.72 13.72 63.70
CA GLN A 859 -36.17 12.75 62.70
C GLN A 859 -35.47 13.00 61.36
N SER A 860 -35.47 14.24 60.87
CA SER A 860 -34.76 14.64 59.65
C SER A 860 -33.26 14.28 59.70
N SER A 861 -32.61 14.48 60.85
CA SER A 861 -31.19 14.14 61.03
C SER A 861 -30.91 12.64 61.05
N ILE A 862 -31.85 11.82 61.54
CA ILE A 862 -31.76 10.35 61.55
C ILE A 862 -32.06 9.77 60.16
N GLU A 863 -33.05 10.32 59.45
CA GLU A 863 -33.37 9.94 58.07
C GLU A 863 -32.20 10.21 57.12
N ALA A 864 -31.50 11.33 57.33
CA ALA A 864 -30.28 11.73 56.62
C ALA A 864 -29.05 10.84 56.93
N LEU A 865 -29.08 9.96 57.93
CA LEU A 865 -27.99 9.00 58.17
C LEU A 865 -27.97 7.94 57.07
N GLN A 866 -26.88 7.88 56.32
CA GLN A 866 -26.60 6.86 55.32
C GLN A 866 -26.11 5.56 56.00
N PRO A 867 -26.14 4.39 55.34
CA PRO A 867 -25.57 3.14 55.88
C PRO A 867 -24.11 3.29 56.34
N LEU A 868 -23.29 4.06 55.60
CA LEU A 868 -21.93 4.47 56.00
C LEU A 868 -21.88 5.12 57.39
N ASP A 869 -22.87 5.95 57.72
CA ASP A 869 -22.93 6.68 58.98
C ASP A 869 -23.30 5.73 60.13
N ILE A 870 -24.29 4.87 59.87
CA ILE A 870 -24.82 3.87 60.81
C ILE A 870 -23.73 2.85 61.18
N ASP A 871 -22.92 2.41 60.22
CA ASP A 871 -21.74 1.56 60.43
C ASP A 871 -20.66 2.22 61.32
N ARG A 872 -20.59 3.55 61.31
CA ARG A 872 -19.59 4.34 62.05
C ARG A 872 -20.06 4.86 63.40
N LEU A 873 -21.34 4.74 63.74
CA LEU A 873 -21.86 5.08 65.06
C LEU A 873 -21.15 4.24 66.14
N SER A 874 -20.64 4.90 67.19
CA SER A 874 -20.17 4.15 68.37
C SER A 874 -21.35 3.45 69.05
N LYS A 875 -21.06 2.44 69.87
CA LYS A 875 -22.09 1.75 70.67
C LYS A 875 -22.87 2.73 71.57
N THR A 876 -22.21 3.78 72.04
CA THR A 876 -22.83 4.84 72.86
C THR A 876 -23.75 5.73 72.03
N ASP A 877 -23.29 6.15 70.84
CA ASP A 877 -24.05 7.02 69.94
C ASP A 877 -25.30 6.33 69.41
N ARG A 878 -25.16 5.08 68.93
CA ARG A 878 -26.30 4.27 68.46
C ARG A 878 -27.31 4.03 69.60
N ALA A 879 -26.84 3.71 70.82
CA ALA A 879 -27.72 3.57 71.97
C ALA A 879 -28.45 4.88 72.32
N MET A 880 -27.78 6.03 72.23
CA MET A 880 -28.38 7.34 72.50
C MET A 880 -29.42 7.75 71.43
N LEU A 881 -29.15 7.47 70.16
CA LEU A 881 -30.11 7.68 69.06
C LEU A 881 -31.34 6.77 69.22
N VAL A 882 -31.13 5.49 69.54
CA VAL A 882 -32.21 4.52 69.81
C VAL A 882 -33.03 4.89 71.06
N ASP A 883 -32.40 5.40 72.13
CA ASP A 883 -33.10 5.93 73.31
C ASP A 883 -33.98 7.14 72.94
N ALA A 884 -33.45 8.09 72.17
CA ALA A 884 -34.19 9.29 71.75
C ALA A 884 -35.37 8.94 70.81
N CYS A 885 -35.18 7.96 69.91
CA CYS A 885 -36.23 7.39 69.08
C CYS A 885 -37.38 6.77 69.90
N LYS A 886 -37.04 5.93 70.90
CA LYS A 886 -38.04 5.26 71.77
C LYS A 886 -38.85 6.22 72.62
N ALA A 887 -38.34 7.42 72.86
CA ALA A 887 -38.97 8.45 73.68
C ALA A 887 -39.72 9.52 72.85
N SER A 888 -40.17 9.13 71.65
CA SER A 888 -41.25 9.83 70.93
C SER A 888 -42.45 10.03 71.87
N PRO A 889 -43.12 11.20 71.86
CA PRO A 889 -44.10 11.54 72.88
C PRO A 889 -45.32 10.63 72.76
N SER A 890 -45.90 10.24 73.89
CA SER A 890 -47.11 9.40 73.91
C SER A 890 -48.26 10.12 73.20
N LEU A 891 -48.54 9.70 71.96
CA LEU A 891 -49.59 10.29 71.12
C LEU A 891 -50.93 10.28 71.85
N ALA A 892 -51.70 11.36 71.65
CA ALA A 892 -53.03 11.49 72.25
C ALA A 892 -53.92 10.30 71.83
N PRO A 893 -54.68 9.68 72.75
CA PRO A 893 -55.47 8.49 72.45
C PRO A 893 -56.39 8.68 71.24
N GLY A 894 -56.09 7.98 70.15
CA GLY A 894 -56.80 8.07 68.87
C GLY A 894 -55.95 8.46 67.66
N MET A 895 -54.73 9.00 67.86
CA MET A 895 -53.79 9.20 66.76
C MET A 895 -53.01 7.93 66.44
N VAL A 896 -53.10 7.47 65.19
CA VAL A 896 -52.23 6.42 64.62
C VAL A 896 -50.81 6.99 64.50
N ALA A 897 -49.79 6.15 64.68
CA ALA A 897 -48.37 6.50 64.55
C ALA A 897 -47.75 5.82 63.30
N PRO A 898 -47.84 6.41 62.09
CA PRO A 898 -47.59 5.65 60.86
C PRO A 898 -46.14 5.75 60.38
N GLU A 899 -45.49 6.90 60.58
CA GLU A 899 -44.23 7.26 59.90
C GLU A 899 -43.04 7.39 60.85
N TYR A 900 -43.24 7.89 62.08
CA TYR A 900 -42.19 8.15 63.08
C TYR A 900 -41.32 6.92 63.43
N ASN A 901 -41.79 5.72 63.10
CA ASN A 901 -41.11 4.45 63.38
C ASN A 901 -40.15 4.02 62.26
N LEU A 902 -40.32 4.47 61.00
CA LEU A 902 -39.49 3.99 59.88
C LEU A 902 -38.02 4.43 60.00
N ALA A 903 -37.78 5.70 60.32
CA ALA A 903 -36.43 6.23 60.55
C ALA A 903 -35.71 5.51 61.71
N CYS A 904 -36.45 5.24 62.78
CA CYS A 904 -35.94 4.59 63.98
C CYS A 904 -35.69 3.08 63.80
N ASN A 905 -36.41 2.40 62.91
CA ASN A 905 -36.17 1.01 62.52
C ASN A 905 -34.87 0.79 61.71
N LYS A 906 -34.17 1.87 61.34
CA LYS A 906 -32.91 1.88 60.57
C LYS A 906 -31.66 1.77 61.46
N LEU A 907 -31.80 1.92 62.79
CA LEU A 907 -30.73 2.08 63.80
C LEU A 907 -30.45 0.81 64.61
#